data_AF-A0A7W2NNS5-F1
#
_entry.id   AF-A0A7W2NNS5-F1
#
_cell.length_a   1.000
_cell.length_b   1.000
_cell.length_c   1.000
_cell.angle_alpha   90.00
_cell.angle_beta   90.00
_cell.angle_gamma   90.00
#
_symmetry.space_group_name_H-M   'P 1'
#
loop_
_entity.id
_entity.type
_entity.pdbx_description
1 polymer ?
#
loop_
_entity_poly.entity_id
_entity_poly.type
_entity_poly.pdbx_seq_one_letter_code
_entity_poly.pdbx_strand_id
1 'polypeptide(L)'
;MLQEYRNHIAERAAEGIVPKALDAEQTAALVELIKKPPAGEAAFLIDLLTNHIPAGVDEAAYVKAGFLAAVTRGEVTSAILSPEQATQLLGTMLGGYNIQPMIELLDHDKLSVTAAKGLSNTILMFDAFHDVQEKAEAGNVAAKQVMQSWADAQWFTSKEKVAEKITVKVFKVTGETNTDDLSPAPDAWSRPDIPLHAKAMLKIEREGITPDEDGVVGPIAQLAEMQKDGIPLAYVGDVVGTGSSRKSAANSVLWFMGDDIAYIPNKRSGGICLGGKIAPIFYNTMEDSGALPIELDVQKMHMGDVIDIYPYEGVVKNAAGEVISTFTLSAVLLDEVRAGGRIPLIIGRGLTGRAREALGLEITDLFATPLDPAVSTKGYTLAQKMVGKACGVTGVRAGQYCEPKMTTVGSQDTTGPMTRDELKDLACLGFSADLTMQSFCHTSAYPKPVDVVTHHTLPDFMMNRGGVSLRPGDGVIHSWLNRMLLPDTVGTGGDSHTRFPLGISFPAGSGLVAFAAATGVMPLDMPESVLVRFKGEMQPGITLRDLVHAIPYYGIKKGLLTVAKAGKVNEFSGRVLEIEGLKGLSVEQAFELSDASAERSAGGCSIKLEEAAVSEYLNSNIVMLKWMISEGYGDVRTITRRIKGMEAWLANPSLMAADSDAEYAHIIDIDLADIKEPIVCCPNDPDDAKLLSEVAGVAIDEVFIGSCMTNIGHFRAAGKLIEKFGKTLPTRLWVAPPTKMDRDQLTAEGYYSIYGKAGARIETPGCSLCMGNQARVEEKSTVLSTSTRNFPNRLGNGANVYLTSAELAGVGAILGKLPSVEEYMQYASQIDATAADTYRYLNFHQMESYTSKADKVILQVEA
;
A
#
# COMPACT_ATOMS: atom_id res chain seq x y z
N MET A 1 -21.47 28.44 11.31
CA MET A 1 -20.49 28.31 10.20
C MET A 1 -19.35 29.33 10.29
N LEU A 2 -19.45 30.59 9.83
CA LEU A 2 -18.28 31.50 9.73
C LEU A 2 -17.49 31.65 11.05
N GLN A 3 -18.17 31.91 12.16
CA GLN A 3 -17.50 32.08 13.45
C GLN A 3 -16.83 30.78 13.91
N GLU A 4 -17.50 29.63 13.75
CA GLU A 4 -16.94 28.31 14.09
C GLU A 4 -15.73 27.99 13.22
N TYR A 5 -15.79 28.28 11.90
CA TYR A 5 -14.66 28.06 11.01
C TYR A 5 -13.49 29.00 11.32
N ARG A 6 -13.75 30.26 11.68
CA ARG A 6 -12.70 31.19 12.15
C ARG A 6 -12.06 30.71 13.46
N ASN A 7 -12.85 30.16 14.39
CA ASN A 7 -12.32 29.55 15.60
C ASN A 7 -11.44 28.34 15.26
N HIS A 8 -11.87 27.46 14.36
CA HIS A 8 -11.09 26.33 13.87
C HIS A 8 -9.78 26.77 13.18
N ILE A 9 -9.81 27.83 12.37
CA ILE A 9 -8.60 28.44 11.80
C ILE A 9 -7.65 28.88 12.92
N ALA A 10 -8.16 29.56 13.94
CA ALA A 10 -7.34 30.03 15.06
C ALA A 10 -6.76 28.88 15.89
N GLU A 11 -7.54 27.83 16.16
CA GLU A 11 -7.11 26.61 16.85
C GLU A 11 -5.97 25.92 16.07
N ARG A 12 -6.15 25.76 14.76
CA ARG A 12 -5.15 25.17 13.86
C ARG A 12 -3.88 26.00 13.73
N ALA A 13 -4.04 27.32 13.62
CA ALA A 13 -2.91 28.25 13.56
C ALA A 13 -2.08 28.23 14.85
N ALA A 14 -2.70 28.04 16.02
CA ALA A 14 -1.98 27.87 17.29
C ALA A 14 -1.11 26.60 17.32
N GLU A 15 -1.46 25.60 16.51
CA GLU A 15 -0.67 24.38 16.30
C GLU A 15 0.32 24.48 15.13
N GLY A 16 0.38 25.61 14.43
CA GLY A 16 1.24 25.84 13.27
C GLY A 16 0.77 25.17 11.97
N ILE A 17 -0.52 24.83 11.86
CA ILE A 17 -1.07 24.10 10.70
C ILE A 17 -2.27 24.81 10.07
N VAL A 18 -2.53 24.49 8.80
CA VAL A 18 -3.68 25.00 8.03
C VAL A 18 -5.01 24.37 8.51
N PRO A 19 -6.16 25.06 8.34
CA PRO A 19 -7.45 24.50 8.68
C PRO A 19 -7.77 23.25 7.85
N LYS A 20 -8.57 22.35 8.41
CA LYS A 20 -9.23 21.28 7.62
C LYS A 20 -10.04 21.89 6.47
N ALA A 21 -10.14 21.12 5.39
CA ALA A 21 -11.10 21.37 4.32
C ALA A 21 -12.54 21.33 4.87
N LEU A 22 -13.45 22.03 4.19
CA LEU A 22 -14.85 22.09 4.55
C LEU A 22 -15.53 20.74 4.31
N ASP A 23 -16.35 20.33 5.27
CA ASP A 23 -17.26 19.19 5.09
C ASP A 23 -18.52 19.59 4.31
N ALA A 24 -19.41 18.62 4.07
CA ALA A 24 -20.64 18.84 3.31
C ALA A 24 -21.62 19.80 3.99
N GLU A 25 -21.74 19.76 5.33
CA GLU A 25 -22.65 20.63 6.09
C GLU A 25 -22.14 22.08 6.08
N GLN A 26 -20.84 22.26 6.30
CA GLN A 26 -20.17 23.55 6.21
C GLN A 26 -20.26 24.12 4.79
N THR A 27 -20.10 23.28 3.77
CA THR A 27 -20.25 23.68 2.36
C THR A 27 -21.70 24.10 2.06
N ALA A 28 -22.70 23.38 2.56
CA ALA A 28 -24.10 23.78 2.42
C ALA A 28 -24.41 25.12 3.11
N ALA A 29 -23.85 25.36 4.29
CA ALA A 29 -23.97 26.65 4.97
C ALA A 29 -23.22 27.77 4.23
N LEU A 30 -22.06 27.47 3.64
CA LEU A 30 -21.31 28.41 2.79
C LEU A 30 -22.12 28.82 1.56
N VAL A 31 -22.84 27.89 0.93
CA VAL A 31 -23.75 28.17 -0.20
C VAL A 31 -24.79 29.23 0.17
N GLU A 32 -25.43 29.11 1.34
CA GLU A 32 -26.42 30.11 1.79
C GLU A 32 -25.78 31.48 2.05
N LEU A 33 -24.55 31.52 2.56
CA LEU A 33 -23.79 32.75 2.74
C LEU A 33 -23.40 33.38 1.40
N ILE A 34 -23.05 32.60 0.38
CA ILE A 34 -22.73 33.14 -0.94
C ILE A 34 -23.98 33.69 -1.64
N LYS A 35 -25.14 33.07 -1.44
CA LYS A 35 -26.43 33.61 -1.93
C LYS A 35 -26.76 34.97 -1.29
N LYS A 36 -26.46 35.13 0.02
CA LYS A 36 -26.74 36.34 0.80
C LYS A 36 -25.51 36.78 1.60
N PRO A 37 -24.49 37.36 0.94
CA PRO A 37 -23.20 37.62 1.56
C PRO A 37 -23.31 38.72 2.63
N PRO A 38 -22.80 38.48 3.86
CA PRO A 38 -22.63 39.54 4.84
C PRO A 38 -21.69 40.63 4.30
N ALA A 39 -21.90 41.88 4.75
CA ALA A 39 -21.06 43.00 4.35
C ALA A 39 -19.58 42.77 4.72
N GLY A 40 -18.67 42.94 3.78
CA GLY A 40 -17.22 42.78 3.97
C GLY A 40 -16.70 41.34 3.84
N GLU A 41 -17.57 40.34 3.70
CA GLU A 41 -17.15 38.92 3.70
C GLU A 41 -16.98 38.31 2.30
N ALA A 42 -17.30 39.06 1.24
CA ALA A 42 -17.35 38.54 -0.14
C ALA A 42 -16.07 37.81 -0.58
N ALA A 43 -14.90 38.41 -0.38
CA ALA A 43 -13.62 37.81 -0.78
C ALA A 43 -13.31 36.52 -0.01
N PHE A 44 -13.59 36.50 1.30
CA PHE A 44 -13.36 35.34 2.14
C PHE A 44 -14.29 34.18 1.76
N LEU A 45 -15.57 34.45 1.48
CA LEU A 45 -16.51 33.41 1.05
C LEU A 45 -16.12 32.79 -0.29
N ILE A 46 -15.63 33.59 -1.24
CA ILE A 46 -15.15 33.10 -2.53
C ILE A 46 -13.87 32.29 -2.36
N ASP A 47 -12.95 32.70 -1.48
CA ASP A 47 -11.75 31.93 -1.18
C ASP A 47 -12.09 30.55 -0.58
N LEU A 48 -13.01 30.50 0.39
CA LEU A 48 -13.51 29.23 0.94
C LEU A 48 -14.10 28.32 -0.15
N LEU A 49 -14.92 28.88 -1.05
CA LEU A 49 -15.52 28.13 -2.15
C LEU A 49 -14.45 27.62 -3.14
N THR A 50 -13.41 28.41 -3.36
CA THR A 50 -12.39 28.16 -4.39
C THR A 50 -11.34 27.15 -3.91
N ASN A 51 -10.83 27.31 -2.68
CA ASN A 51 -9.60 26.66 -2.21
C ASN A 51 -9.80 25.71 -1.02
N HIS A 52 -10.94 25.74 -0.33
CA HIS A 52 -11.13 24.99 0.93
C HIS A 52 -12.11 23.83 0.85
N ILE A 53 -12.57 23.45 -0.35
CA ILE A 53 -13.49 22.32 -0.54
C ILE A 53 -12.76 21.23 -1.33
N PRO A 54 -12.77 19.95 -0.88
CA PRO A 54 -12.21 18.84 -1.65
C PRO A 54 -12.80 18.73 -3.06
N ALA A 55 -12.08 18.09 -3.96
CA ALA A 55 -12.49 17.88 -5.35
C ALA A 55 -13.06 16.47 -5.57
N GLY A 56 -13.32 16.11 -6.83
CA GLY A 56 -13.73 14.75 -7.17
C GLY A 56 -15.15 14.40 -6.72
N VAL A 57 -15.29 13.23 -6.09
CA VAL A 57 -16.58 12.72 -5.59
C VAL A 57 -16.70 12.74 -4.07
N ASP A 58 -16.03 13.68 -3.42
CA ASP A 58 -16.27 13.99 -2.01
C ASP A 58 -17.69 14.55 -1.79
N GLU A 59 -18.26 14.32 -0.61
CA GLU A 59 -19.60 14.79 -0.25
C GLU A 59 -19.70 16.33 -0.26
N ALA A 60 -18.65 17.05 0.12
CA ALA A 60 -18.60 18.51 0.02
C ALA A 60 -18.48 18.96 -1.45
N ALA A 61 -17.73 18.21 -2.27
CA ALA A 61 -17.63 18.46 -3.72
C ALA A 61 -19.00 18.30 -4.40
N TYR A 62 -19.84 17.34 -3.97
CA TYR A 62 -21.20 17.19 -4.47
C TYR A 62 -22.05 18.45 -4.25
N VAL A 63 -22.02 19.00 -3.03
CA VAL A 63 -22.75 20.22 -2.68
C VAL A 63 -22.23 21.42 -3.48
N LYS A 64 -20.89 21.56 -3.59
CA LYS A 64 -20.24 22.61 -4.39
C LYS A 64 -20.65 22.52 -5.86
N ALA A 65 -20.52 21.36 -6.49
CA ALA A 65 -20.84 21.16 -7.91
C ALA A 65 -22.31 21.46 -8.20
N GLY A 66 -23.23 20.95 -7.37
CA GLY A 66 -24.65 21.22 -7.50
C GLY A 66 -25.01 22.70 -7.39
N PHE A 67 -24.41 23.42 -6.43
CA PHE A 67 -24.60 24.87 -6.30
C PHE A 67 -24.04 25.64 -7.50
N LEU A 68 -22.81 25.36 -7.91
CA LEU A 68 -22.19 26.04 -9.05
C LEU A 68 -23.01 25.82 -10.33
N ALA A 69 -23.48 24.59 -10.58
CA ALA A 69 -24.34 24.26 -11.72
C ALA A 69 -25.69 25.01 -11.69
N ALA A 70 -26.30 25.17 -10.51
CA ALA A 70 -27.52 25.95 -10.36
C ALA A 70 -27.31 27.44 -10.66
N VAL A 71 -26.13 27.99 -10.32
CA VAL A 71 -25.74 29.37 -10.67
C VAL A 71 -25.54 29.52 -12.18
N THR A 72 -24.90 28.54 -12.85
CA THR A 72 -24.70 28.59 -14.31
C THR A 72 -26.01 28.48 -15.09
N ARG A 73 -27.01 27.76 -14.57
CA ARG A 73 -28.37 27.68 -15.15
C ARG A 73 -29.27 28.87 -14.78
N GLY A 74 -28.82 29.77 -13.90
CA GLY A 74 -29.63 30.90 -13.43
C GLY A 74 -30.78 30.53 -12.50
N GLU A 75 -30.82 29.30 -11.98
CA GLU A 75 -31.78 28.83 -10.98
C GLU A 75 -31.52 29.47 -9.61
N VAL A 76 -30.26 29.82 -9.37
CA VAL A 76 -29.77 30.51 -8.17
C VAL A 76 -28.96 31.71 -8.60
N THR A 77 -29.08 32.82 -7.85
CA THR A 77 -28.29 34.03 -8.08
C THR A 77 -27.47 34.40 -6.85
N SER A 78 -26.33 35.03 -7.07
CA SER A 78 -25.46 35.59 -6.02
C SER A 78 -24.91 36.93 -6.47
N ALA A 79 -24.79 37.88 -5.55
CA ALA A 79 -24.18 39.18 -5.82
C ALA A 79 -22.65 39.13 -5.95
N ILE A 80 -22.01 38.02 -5.56
CA ILE A 80 -20.55 37.87 -5.48
C ILE A 80 -20.01 36.72 -6.33
N LEU A 81 -20.88 35.97 -7.01
CA LEU A 81 -20.51 34.86 -7.89
C LEU A 81 -21.31 34.93 -9.18
N SER A 82 -20.62 35.19 -10.30
CA SER A 82 -21.23 35.23 -11.62
C SER A 82 -21.35 33.82 -12.23
N PRO A 83 -22.27 33.60 -13.20
CA PRO A 83 -22.33 32.35 -13.96
C PRO A 83 -21.00 31.97 -14.61
N GLU A 84 -20.30 32.95 -15.18
CA GLU A 84 -18.98 32.79 -15.79
C GLU A 84 -17.94 32.26 -14.79
N GLN A 85 -17.87 32.87 -13.60
CA GLN A 85 -16.96 32.43 -12.54
C GLN A 85 -17.37 31.05 -11.99
N ALA A 86 -18.67 30.75 -11.90
CA ALA A 86 -19.15 29.44 -11.49
C ALA A 86 -18.74 28.34 -12.48
N THR A 87 -18.80 28.61 -13.79
CA THR A 87 -18.27 27.71 -14.83
C THR A 87 -16.77 27.51 -14.70
N GLN A 88 -16.00 28.57 -14.41
CA GLN A 88 -14.56 28.44 -14.18
C GLN A 88 -14.27 27.53 -12.97
N LEU A 89 -14.98 27.72 -11.85
CA LEU A 89 -14.81 26.91 -10.65
C LEU A 89 -15.26 25.45 -10.83
N LEU A 90 -16.27 25.17 -11.65
CA LEU A 90 -16.59 23.78 -12.04
C LEU A 90 -15.41 23.14 -12.77
N GLY A 91 -14.68 23.90 -13.59
CA GLY A 91 -13.48 23.44 -14.29
C GLY A 91 -12.28 23.11 -13.38
N THR A 92 -12.29 23.47 -12.10
CA THR A 92 -11.18 23.22 -11.17
C THR A 92 -11.38 22.00 -10.26
N MET A 93 -12.52 21.31 -10.36
CA MET A 93 -12.91 20.25 -9.41
C MET A 93 -12.35 18.86 -9.76
N LEU A 94 -11.27 18.78 -10.53
CA LEU A 94 -10.62 17.56 -11.07
C LEU A 94 -11.49 16.69 -12.00
N GLY A 95 -12.68 16.29 -11.54
CA GLY A 95 -13.58 15.34 -12.19
C GLY A 95 -14.73 14.92 -11.27
N GLY A 96 -15.64 14.06 -11.74
CA GLY A 96 -16.79 13.61 -10.96
C GLY A 96 -18.03 14.49 -11.16
N TYR A 97 -18.55 15.08 -10.07
CA TYR A 97 -19.86 15.76 -10.09
C TYR A 97 -19.91 17.03 -10.95
N ASN A 98 -18.76 17.60 -11.30
CA ASN A 98 -18.64 18.77 -12.16
C ASN A 98 -18.75 18.44 -13.66
N ILE A 99 -18.55 17.18 -14.07
CA ILE A 99 -18.39 16.80 -15.48
C ILE A 99 -19.68 17.04 -16.28
N GLN A 100 -20.80 16.45 -15.87
CA GLN A 100 -22.06 16.57 -16.61
C GLN A 100 -22.53 18.04 -16.73
N PRO A 101 -22.53 18.85 -15.64
CA PRO A 101 -22.77 20.29 -15.76
C PRO A 101 -21.87 21.00 -16.78
N MET A 102 -20.57 20.66 -16.84
CA MET A 102 -19.65 21.26 -17.79
C MET A 102 -19.94 20.84 -19.24
N ILE A 103 -20.36 19.60 -19.47
CA ILE A 103 -20.76 19.09 -20.78
C ILE A 103 -22.04 19.78 -21.26
N GLU A 104 -23.04 19.94 -20.38
CA GLU A 104 -24.28 20.68 -20.68
C GLU A 104 -23.98 22.13 -21.10
N LEU A 105 -23.01 22.78 -20.46
CA LEU A 105 -22.63 24.16 -20.76
C LEU A 105 -21.97 24.35 -22.13
N LEU A 106 -21.55 23.28 -22.81
CA LEU A 106 -21.07 23.37 -24.20
C LEU A 106 -22.17 23.85 -25.15
N ASP A 107 -23.45 23.66 -24.82
CA ASP A 107 -24.58 24.15 -25.62
C ASP A 107 -25.02 25.58 -25.24
N HIS A 108 -24.39 26.19 -24.23
CA HIS A 108 -24.79 27.49 -23.70
C HIS A 108 -24.11 28.65 -24.45
N ASP A 109 -24.90 29.58 -25.01
CA ASP A 109 -24.44 30.69 -25.86
C ASP A 109 -23.27 31.50 -25.27
N LYS A 110 -23.30 31.77 -23.97
CA LYS A 110 -22.31 32.65 -23.29
C LYS A 110 -21.23 31.91 -22.52
N LEU A 111 -21.45 30.64 -22.17
CA LEU A 111 -20.60 29.91 -21.22
C LEU A 111 -19.83 28.77 -21.89
N SER A 112 -20.18 28.41 -23.12
CA SER A 112 -19.57 27.31 -23.88
C SER A 112 -18.06 27.44 -24.03
N VAL A 113 -17.55 28.64 -24.28
CA VAL A 113 -16.09 28.90 -24.39
C VAL A 113 -15.37 28.59 -23.08
N THR A 114 -15.96 28.99 -21.97
CA THR A 114 -15.38 28.82 -20.62
C THR A 114 -15.47 27.38 -20.17
N ALA A 115 -16.59 26.72 -20.46
CA ALA A 115 -16.76 25.29 -20.25
C ALA A 115 -15.75 24.47 -21.07
N ALA A 116 -15.58 24.81 -22.35
CA ALA A 116 -14.60 24.17 -23.21
C ALA A 116 -13.17 24.33 -22.68
N LYS A 117 -12.80 25.52 -22.18
CA LYS A 117 -11.48 25.76 -21.57
C LYS A 117 -11.26 24.90 -20.32
N GLY A 118 -12.29 24.73 -19.48
CA GLY A 118 -12.24 23.85 -18.32
C GLY A 118 -12.07 22.38 -18.73
N LEU A 119 -12.98 21.86 -19.57
CA LEU A 119 -12.96 20.47 -20.04
C LEU A 119 -11.67 20.11 -20.78
N SER A 120 -11.08 21.06 -21.52
CA SER A 120 -9.80 20.88 -22.21
C SER A 120 -8.64 20.50 -21.28
N ASN A 121 -8.72 20.83 -20.00
CA ASN A 121 -7.73 20.50 -18.97
C ASN A 121 -8.18 19.39 -18.01
N THR A 122 -9.42 18.92 -18.15
CA THR A 122 -9.98 17.82 -17.34
C THR A 122 -9.59 16.47 -17.93
N ILE A 123 -8.83 15.68 -17.19
CA ILE A 123 -8.40 14.34 -17.63
C ILE A 123 -9.33 13.21 -17.14
N LEU A 124 -10.05 13.42 -16.04
CA LEU A 124 -10.95 12.44 -15.43
C LEU A 124 -12.31 12.37 -16.15
N MET A 125 -12.28 12.22 -17.48
CA MET A 125 -13.47 12.15 -18.33
C MET A 125 -14.07 10.75 -18.38
N PHE A 126 -13.25 9.70 -18.25
CA PHE A 126 -13.66 8.29 -18.35
C PHE A 126 -14.64 8.06 -19.51
N ASP A 127 -15.87 7.61 -19.23
CA ASP A 127 -16.90 7.34 -20.24
C ASP A 127 -17.60 8.61 -20.74
N ALA A 128 -17.62 9.70 -19.94
CA ALA A 128 -18.19 10.99 -20.34
C ALA A 128 -17.39 11.67 -21.48
N PHE A 129 -16.26 11.08 -21.88
CA PHE A 129 -15.61 11.35 -23.17
C PHE A 129 -16.60 11.20 -24.34
N HIS A 130 -17.42 10.16 -24.35
CA HIS A 130 -18.36 9.87 -25.44
C HIS A 130 -19.47 10.93 -25.54
N ASP A 131 -19.90 11.50 -24.42
CA ASP A 131 -20.90 12.57 -24.40
C ASP A 131 -20.36 13.84 -25.11
N VAL A 132 -19.07 14.15 -24.92
CA VAL A 132 -18.41 15.27 -25.62
C VAL A 132 -18.19 14.94 -27.10
N GLN A 133 -17.80 13.71 -27.41
CA GLN A 133 -17.66 13.21 -28.77
C GLN A 133 -18.98 13.34 -29.55
N GLU A 134 -20.09 12.89 -28.99
CA GLU A 134 -21.41 12.95 -29.62
C GLU A 134 -21.80 14.39 -29.95
N LYS A 135 -21.58 15.34 -29.03
CA LYS A 135 -21.80 16.78 -29.28
C LYS A 135 -20.89 17.31 -30.40
N ALA A 136 -19.63 16.91 -30.44
CA ALA A 136 -18.70 17.32 -31.47
C ALA A 136 -19.13 16.79 -32.86
N GLU A 137 -19.55 15.53 -32.94
CA GLU A 137 -20.08 14.89 -34.15
C GLU A 137 -21.40 15.54 -34.60
N ALA A 138 -22.25 15.96 -33.66
CA ALA A 138 -23.47 16.73 -33.91
C ALA A 138 -23.21 18.19 -34.35
N GLY A 139 -21.96 18.64 -34.39
CA GLY A 139 -21.57 19.94 -34.93
C GLY A 139 -21.31 21.03 -33.90
N ASN A 140 -21.37 20.74 -32.60
CA ASN A 140 -21.07 21.73 -31.55
C ASN A 140 -19.59 22.19 -31.64
N VAL A 141 -19.39 23.50 -31.85
CA VAL A 141 -18.05 24.09 -32.05
C VAL A 141 -17.18 24.00 -30.80
N ALA A 142 -17.75 24.23 -29.62
CA ALA A 142 -17.05 24.15 -28.35
C ALA A 142 -16.63 22.71 -28.03
N ALA A 143 -17.50 21.72 -28.30
CA ALA A 143 -17.17 20.31 -28.14
C ALA A 143 -16.04 19.86 -29.08
N LYS A 144 -16.06 20.32 -30.35
CA LYS A 144 -14.95 20.07 -31.29
C LYS A 144 -13.63 20.65 -30.80
N GLN A 145 -13.66 21.85 -30.20
CA GLN A 145 -12.47 22.47 -29.60
C GLN A 145 -11.92 21.61 -28.45
N VAL A 146 -12.79 21.08 -27.58
CA VAL A 146 -12.37 20.18 -26.49
C VAL A 146 -11.71 18.91 -27.03
N MET A 147 -12.35 18.25 -28.01
CA MET A 147 -11.81 17.04 -28.65
C MET A 147 -10.43 17.30 -29.27
N GLN A 148 -10.28 18.42 -30.00
CA GLN A 148 -9.00 18.81 -30.59
C GLN A 148 -7.95 19.11 -29.52
N SER A 149 -8.32 19.82 -28.45
CA SER A 149 -7.42 20.12 -27.33
C SER A 149 -6.86 18.86 -26.66
N TRP A 150 -7.72 17.85 -26.43
CA TRP A 150 -7.28 16.56 -25.90
C TRP A 150 -6.36 15.83 -26.88
N ALA A 151 -6.70 15.84 -28.18
CA ALA A 151 -5.90 15.20 -29.22
C ALA A 151 -4.50 15.85 -29.38
N ASP A 152 -4.40 17.16 -29.14
CA ASP A 152 -3.16 17.94 -29.12
C ASP A 152 -2.43 17.89 -27.76
N ALA A 153 -2.99 17.17 -26.79
CA ALA A 153 -2.49 17.03 -25.42
C ALA A 153 -2.24 18.39 -24.73
N GLN A 154 -3.12 19.38 -24.89
CA GLN A 154 -2.94 20.72 -24.28
C GLN A 154 -2.93 20.68 -22.75
N TRP A 155 -3.63 19.72 -22.13
CA TRP A 155 -3.59 19.45 -20.69
C TRP A 155 -2.17 19.14 -20.17
N PHE A 156 -1.31 18.60 -21.04
CA PHE A 156 0.08 18.25 -20.76
C PHE A 156 1.05 19.32 -21.25
N THR A 157 0.87 19.79 -22.49
CA THR A 157 1.79 20.74 -23.12
C THR A 157 1.73 22.15 -22.53
N SER A 158 0.63 22.51 -21.86
CA SER A 158 0.49 23.77 -21.10
C SER A 158 1.25 23.77 -19.77
N LYS A 159 1.65 22.61 -19.24
CA LYS A 159 2.47 22.51 -18.02
C LYS A 159 3.94 22.73 -18.35
N GLU A 160 4.67 23.34 -17.42
CA GLU A 160 6.11 23.54 -17.54
C GLU A 160 6.84 22.20 -17.63
N LYS A 161 7.86 22.12 -18.48
CA LYS A 161 8.75 20.96 -18.52
C LYS A 161 9.62 20.94 -17.27
N VAL A 162 10.05 19.74 -16.87
CA VAL A 162 11.11 19.60 -15.87
C VAL A 162 12.32 20.43 -16.31
N ALA A 163 12.87 21.23 -15.40
CA ALA A 163 13.99 22.11 -15.73
C ALA A 163 15.25 21.30 -16.08
N GLU A 164 16.05 21.82 -17.01
CA GLU A 164 17.36 21.22 -17.36
C GLU A 164 18.33 21.19 -16.17
N LYS A 165 18.15 22.14 -15.25
CA LYS A 165 18.90 22.27 -14.00
C LYS A 165 17.95 22.56 -12.85
N ILE A 166 18.03 21.77 -11.79
CA ILE A 166 17.27 21.96 -10.56
C ILE A 166 18.24 22.19 -9.40
N THR A 167 18.18 23.38 -8.79
CA THR A 167 18.99 23.73 -7.62
C THR A 167 18.21 23.41 -6.36
N VAL A 168 18.77 22.57 -5.48
CA VAL A 168 18.16 22.17 -4.21
C VAL A 168 19.14 22.24 -3.06
N LYS A 169 18.61 22.33 -1.85
CA LYS A 169 19.35 22.17 -0.60
C LYS A 169 19.10 20.79 -0.01
N VAL A 170 20.16 20.12 0.40
CA VAL A 170 20.14 18.75 0.89
C VAL A 170 19.62 18.69 2.32
N PHE A 171 18.51 17.98 2.54
CA PHE A 171 18.07 17.51 3.86
C PHE A 171 18.48 16.04 4.01
N LYS A 172 19.67 15.80 4.58
CA LYS A 172 20.27 14.46 4.69
C LYS A 172 19.82 13.75 5.97
N VAL A 173 19.22 12.57 5.83
CA VAL A 173 19.00 11.63 6.92
C VAL A 173 19.95 10.45 6.73
N THR A 174 20.95 10.32 7.61
CA THR A 174 21.95 9.26 7.52
C THR A 174 21.36 7.90 7.93
N GLY A 175 21.87 6.83 7.33
CA GLY A 175 21.41 5.47 7.55
C GLY A 175 20.15 5.11 6.76
N GLU A 176 19.26 4.35 7.39
CA GLU A 176 18.01 3.90 6.78
C GLU A 176 16.83 4.73 7.30
N THR A 177 16.10 5.35 6.38
CA THR A 177 14.79 5.94 6.64
C THR A 177 13.71 4.90 6.40
N ASN A 178 13.15 4.36 7.47
CA ASN A 178 11.95 3.53 7.40
C ASN A 178 10.70 4.41 7.24
N THR A 179 9.63 3.91 6.61
CA THR A 179 8.38 4.69 6.53
C THR A 179 7.71 4.93 7.89
N ASP A 180 8.02 4.15 8.93
CA ASP A 180 7.62 4.44 10.32
C ASP A 180 8.34 5.68 10.88
N ASP A 181 9.54 6.01 10.41
CA ASP A 181 10.24 7.23 10.80
C ASP A 181 9.56 8.49 10.25
N LEU A 182 9.03 8.38 9.04
CA LEU A 182 8.34 9.46 8.34
C LEU A 182 6.87 9.58 8.76
N SER A 183 6.27 8.48 9.20
CA SER A 183 4.86 8.37 9.55
C SER A 183 4.70 7.34 10.66
N PRO A 184 4.93 7.70 11.93
CA PRO A 184 4.98 6.74 13.03
C PRO A 184 3.66 5.98 13.25
N ALA A 185 3.77 4.71 13.65
CA ALA A 185 2.60 3.86 13.89
C ALA A 185 1.59 4.44 14.91
N PRO A 186 2.00 5.04 16.05
CA PRO A 186 1.06 5.62 17.02
C PRO A 186 0.18 6.77 16.47
N ASP A 187 0.64 7.40 15.39
CA ASP A 187 -0.01 8.54 14.72
C ASP A 187 -0.84 8.10 13.50
N ALA A 188 -1.02 6.80 13.28
CA ALA A 188 -1.76 6.27 12.12
C ALA A 188 -3.19 6.84 11.99
N TRP A 189 -3.80 7.20 13.11
CA TRP A 189 -5.14 7.78 13.20
C TRP A 189 -5.27 9.16 12.54
N SER A 190 -4.19 9.92 12.43
CA SER A 190 -4.20 11.27 11.84
C SER A 190 -3.83 11.32 10.36
N ARG A 191 -3.48 10.18 9.74
CA ARG A 191 -2.98 10.11 8.35
C ARG A 191 -3.83 10.81 7.29
N PRO A 192 -5.18 10.78 7.33
CA PRO A 192 -6.01 11.52 6.37
C PRO A 192 -5.88 13.05 6.50
N ASP A 193 -5.45 13.55 7.65
CA ASP A 193 -5.20 14.96 7.92
C ASP A 193 -3.71 15.25 7.70
N ILE A 194 -3.32 15.39 6.43
CA ILE A 194 -1.91 15.49 6.01
C ILE A 194 -1.13 16.55 6.80
N PRO A 195 -1.62 17.80 6.96
CA PRO A 195 -0.87 18.83 7.69
C PRO A 195 -0.65 18.48 9.17
N LEU A 196 -1.66 17.88 9.82
CA LEU A 196 -1.55 17.44 11.21
C LEU A 196 -0.59 16.27 11.33
N HIS A 197 -0.70 15.28 10.44
CA HIS A 197 0.13 14.08 10.47
C HIS A 197 1.60 14.39 10.18
N ALA A 198 1.87 15.34 9.29
CA ALA A 198 3.23 15.75 8.91
C ALA A 198 4.04 16.23 10.13
N LYS A 199 3.41 16.77 11.18
CA LYS A 199 4.09 17.14 12.43
C LYS A 199 4.80 15.96 13.09
N ALA A 200 4.36 14.72 12.86
CA ALA A 200 4.97 13.53 13.45
C ALA A 200 6.18 12.99 12.65
N MET A 201 6.46 13.54 11.47
CA MET A 201 7.57 13.11 10.61
C MET A 201 8.91 13.32 11.32
N LEU A 202 9.70 12.26 11.47
CA LEU A 202 11.03 12.28 12.13
C LEU A 202 10.99 12.85 13.55
N LYS A 203 9.89 12.63 14.28
CA LYS A 203 9.73 13.10 15.68
C LYS A 203 10.63 12.41 16.69
N ILE A 204 11.31 11.33 16.33
CA ILE A 204 12.28 10.63 17.19
C ILE A 204 13.68 11.08 16.79
N GLU A 205 14.43 11.62 17.74
CA GLU A 205 15.79 12.10 17.57
C GLU A 205 16.68 11.05 16.89
N ARG A 206 17.50 11.52 15.94
CA ARG A 206 18.53 10.73 15.26
C ARG A 206 19.66 11.64 14.81
N GLU A 207 20.78 11.04 14.40
CA GLU A 207 21.94 11.79 13.91
C GLU A 207 21.56 12.82 12.83
N GLY A 208 21.92 14.09 13.05
CA GLY A 208 21.65 15.19 12.13
C GLY A 208 20.21 15.74 12.13
N ILE A 209 19.29 15.14 12.90
CA ILE A 209 17.88 15.52 12.95
C ILE A 209 17.48 15.89 14.37
N THR A 210 17.02 17.13 14.54
CA THR A 210 16.63 17.65 15.85
C THR A 210 15.13 17.92 15.84
N PRO A 211 14.30 17.03 16.44
CA PRO A 211 12.87 17.27 16.55
C PRO A 211 12.58 18.50 17.42
N ASP A 212 11.52 19.25 17.10
CA ASP A 212 11.09 20.40 17.89
C ASP A 212 10.61 19.96 19.29
N GLU A 213 9.99 18.77 19.38
CA GLU A 213 9.64 18.09 20.63
C GLU A 213 9.83 16.58 20.45
N ASP A 214 10.91 16.02 21.01
CA ASP A 214 11.24 14.60 20.86
C ASP A 214 10.08 13.67 21.29
N GLY A 215 9.73 12.72 20.44
CA GLY A 215 8.57 11.83 20.59
C GLY A 215 7.24 12.39 20.11
N VAL A 216 7.14 13.70 19.83
CA VAL A 216 5.85 14.38 19.59
C VAL A 216 5.84 15.17 18.28
N VAL A 217 6.80 16.07 18.07
CA VAL A 217 6.89 16.96 16.90
C VAL A 217 8.25 16.84 16.24
N GLY A 218 8.25 16.62 14.93
CA GLY A 218 9.42 16.54 14.06
C GLY A 218 10.24 17.84 13.95
N PRO A 219 11.26 17.84 13.08
CA PRO A 219 12.24 18.92 12.96
C PRO A 219 11.71 20.12 12.14
N ILE A 220 10.54 20.66 12.50
CA ILE A 220 9.87 21.73 11.72
C ILE A 220 10.69 23.02 11.76
N ALA A 221 11.26 23.39 12.91
CA ALA A 221 12.12 24.56 13.02
C ALA A 221 13.41 24.42 12.19
N GLN A 222 14.00 23.23 12.16
CA GLN A 222 15.17 22.92 11.33
C GLN A 222 14.84 23.05 9.84
N LEU A 223 13.72 22.48 9.39
CA LEU A 223 13.25 22.60 8.00
C LEU A 223 13.00 24.06 7.61
N ALA A 224 12.33 24.83 8.47
CA ALA A 224 12.03 26.24 8.22
C ALA A 224 13.29 27.11 8.10
N GLU A 225 14.29 26.90 8.98
CA GLU A 225 15.56 27.63 8.86
C GLU A 225 16.31 27.25 7.58
N MET A 226 16.26 25.98 7.17
CA MET A 226 16.85 25.54 5.91
C MET A 226 16.16 26.13 4.68
N GLN A 227 14.87 26.47 4.75
CA GLN A 227 14.09 27.03 3.62
C GLN A 227 14.15 28.56 3.52
N LYS A 228 14.78 29.24 4.48
CA LYS A 228 14.76 30.71 4.63
C LYS A 228 15.37 31.50 3.47
N ASP A 229 16.28 30.90 2.72
CA ASP A 229 16.89 31.51 1.53
C ASP A 229 16.12 31.20 0.23
N GLY A 230 14.98 30.52 0.32
CA GLY A 230 14.09 30.25 -0.80
C GLY A 230 14.55 29.11 -1.73
N ILE A 231 15.59 28.36 -1.35
CA ILE A 231 16.04 27.18 -2.10
C ILE A 231 15.17 25.96 -1.70
N PRO A 232 14.54 25.26 -2.67
CA PRO A 232 13.77 24.04 -2.37
C PRO A 232 14.63 22.97 -1.70
N LEU A 233 14.01 22.16 -0.84
CA LEU A 233 14.69 21.04 -0.18
C LEU A 233 14.59 19.77 -1.03
N ALA A 234 15.64 18.94 -0.98
CA ALA A 234 15.60 17.55 -1.41
C ALA A 234 15.77 16.64 -0.20
N TYR A 235 14.90 15.62 -0.07
CA TYR A 235 15.08 14.57 0.91
C TYR A 235 16.20 13.64 0.45
N VAL A 236 17.24 13.43 1.27
CA VAL A 236 18.39 12.59 0.91
C VAL A 236 18.64 11.55 1.98
N GLY A 237 18.85 10.28 1.63
CA GLY A 237 19.20 9.23 2.59
C GLY A 237 19.98 8.07 1.98
N ASP A 238 20.67 7.28 2.80
CA ASP A 238 21.46 6.14 2.29
C ASP A 238 20.54 5.01 1.80
N VAL A 239 19.51 4.68 2.60
CA VAL A 239 18.41 3.79 2.22
C VAL A 239 17.09 4.47 2.59
N VAL A 240 16.16 4.61 1.65
CA VAL A 240 14.93 5.41 1.84
C VAL A 240 13.67 4.59 1.57
N GLY A 241 12.70 4.69 2.48
CA GLY A 241 11.32 4.25 2.24
C GLY A 241 11.06 2.76 2.49
N THR A 242 11.93 2.07 3.23
CA THR A 242 11.74 0.66 3.58
C THR A 242 10.53 0.44 4.49
N GLY A 243 10.01 -0.80 4.51
CA GLY A 243 8.94 -1.22 5.41
C GLY A 243 7.53 -1.05 4.85
N SER A 244 6.72 -0.22 5.49
CA SER A 244 5.27 -0.12 5.23
C SER A 244 4.96 0.67 3.96
N SER A 245 3.91 0.29 3.23
CA SER A 245 3.38 0.99 2.05
C SER A 245 2.60 2.27 2.36
N ARG A 246 2.67 2.79 3.60
CA ARG A 246 1.84 3.91 4.06
C ARG A 246 2.13 5.18 3.25
N LYS A 247 1.16 5.61 2.44
CA LYS A 247 1.27 6.85 1.63
C LYS A 247 1.54 8.09 2.48
N SER A 248 1.12 8.07 3.74
CA SER A 248 1.38 9.15 4.71
C SER A 248 2.85 9.50 4.89
N ALA A 249 3.78 8.57 4.67
CA ALA A 249 5.21 8.87 4.69
C ALA A 249 5.60 9.84 3.55
N ALA A 250 5.18 9.53 2.31
CA ALA A 250 5.37 10.42 1.17
C ALA A 250 4.60 11.74 1.36
N ASN A 251 3.32 11.68 1.78
CA ASN A 251 2.54 12.88 2.02
C ASN A 251 3.22 13.84 3.01
N SER A 252 3.87 13.33 4.06
CA SER A 252 4.55 14.17 5.06
C SER A 252 5.82 14.82 4.51
N VAL A 253 6.61 14.08 3.73
CA VAL A 253 7.78 14.64 3.03
C VAL A 253 7.33 15.73 2.05
N LEU A 254 6.33 15.45 1.22
CA LEU A 254 5.80 16.39 0.24
C LEU A 254 5.07 17.57 0.88
N TRP A 255 4.51 17.41 2.07
CA TRP A 255 3.94 18.53 2.80
C TRP A 255 5.00 19.62 3.08
N PHE A 256 6.21 19.23 3.47
CA PHE A 256 7.29 20.17 3.76
C PHE A 256 8.13 20.55 2.54
N MET A 257 8.25 19.66 1.55
CA MET A 257 9.23 19.80 0.44
C MET A 257 8.62 19.82 -0.96
N GLY A 258 7.31 19.66 -1.08
CA GLY A 258 6.57 19.69 -2.34
C GLY A 258 5.84 21.03 -2.56
N ASP A 259 5.03 21.04 -3.61
CA ASP A 259 4.31 22.20 -4.12
C ASP A 259 2.80 22.08 -3.87
N ASP A 260 2.15 23.21 -3.64
CA ASP A 260 0.69 23.27 -3.49
C ASP A 260 0.00 22.87 -4.80
N ILE A 261 -1.04 22.04 -4.69
CA ILE A 261 -1.88 21.69 -5.83
C ILE A 261 -3.02 22.71 -5.91
N ALA A 262 -3.09 23.45 -7.02
CA ALA A 262 -4.09 24.51 -7.20
C ALA A 262 -5.51 23.98 -6.94
N TYR A 263 -6.28 24.70 -6.11
CA TYR A 263 -7.67 24.40 -5.74
C TYR A 263 -7.90 23.14 -4.91
N ILE A 264 -6.85 22.38 -4.57
CA ILE A 264 -6.95 21.15 -3.79
C ILE A 264 -6.41 21.40 -2.38
N PRO A 265 -7.28 21.49 -1.35
CA PRO A 265 -6.84 21.81 -0.01
C PRO A 265 -5.97 20.69 0.59
N ASN A 266 -4.94 21.10 1.34
CA ASN A 266 -4.19 20.25 2.26
C ASN A 266 -3.49 19.02 1.63
N LYS A 267 -3.20 19.07 0.32
CA LYS A 267 -2.39 18.07 -0.38
C LYS A 267 -1.34 18.78 -1.25
N ARG A 268 -0.15 18.20 -1.29
CA ARG A 268 0.99 18.68 -2.10
C ARG A 268 1.49 17.58 -3.04
N SER A 269 2.09 18.00 -4.14
CA SER A 269 2.75 17.15 -5.15
C SER A 269 4.20 17.60 -5.33
N GLY A 270 4.92 17.06 -6.32
CA GLY A 270 6.27 17.55 -6.65
C GLY A 270 7.33 17.09 -5.65
N GLY A 271 8.40 17.87 -5.48
CA GLY A 271 9.51 17.54 -4.58
C GLY A 271 10.53 16.53 -5.14
N ILE A 272 11.67 16.42 -4.46
CA ILE A 272 12.82 15.61 -4.90
C ILE A 272 13.26 14.67 -3.77
N CYS A 273 13.49 13.41 -4.12
CA CYS A 273 13.97 12.39 -3.19
C CYS A 273 15.19 11.67 -3.79
N LEU A 274 16.32 11.71 -3.09
CA LEU A 274 17.57 11.09 -3.51
C LEU A 274 17.93 9.98 -2.53
N GLY A 275 18.21 8.78 -3.03
CA GLY A 275 18.57 7.64 -2.21
C GLY A 275 19.76 6.89 -2.77
N GLY A 276 20.66 6.42 -1.90
CA GLY A 276 21.60 5.35 -2.28
C GLY A 276 20.84 4.10 -2.73
N LYS A 277 19.75 3.81 -2.02
CA LYS A 277 18.72 2.83 -2.40
C LYS A 277 17.35 3.38 -2.01
N ILE A 278 16.35 3.25 -2.86
CA ILE A 278 14.95 3.60 -2.57
C ILE A 278 14.12 2.32 -2.68
N ALA A 279 13.35 2.01 -1.64
CA ALA A 279 12.48 0.84 -1.66
C ALA A 279 11.40 1.01 -2.75
N PRO A 280 11.07 -0.05 -3.52
CA PRO A 280 10.25 0.06 -4.74
C PRO A 280 8.85 0.63 -4.50
N ILE A 281 8.20 0.26 -3.39
CA ILE A 281 6.88 0.78 -3.05
C ILE A 281 6.92 2.29 -2.79
N PHE A 282 7.97 2.77 -2.11
CA PHE A 282 8.13 4.18 -1.82
C PHE A 282 8.52 4.97 -3.06
N TYR A 283 9.40 4.42 -3.91
CA TYR A 283 9.72 4.97 -5.24
C TYR A 283 8.43 5.22 -6.04
N ASN A 284 7.60 4.17 -6.18
CA ASN A 284 6.32 4.25 -6.87
C ASN A 284 5.36 5.27 -6.24
N THR A 285 5.35 5.36 -4.91
CA THR A 285 4.47 6.32 -4.22
C THR A 285 4.90 7.77 -4.47
N MET A 286 6.21 8.02 -4.58
CA MET A 286 6.76 9.34 -4.86
C MET A 286 6.48 9.77 -6.31
N GLU A 287 6.74 8.91 -7.30
CA GLU A 287 6.44 9.21 -8.72
C GLU A 287 4.93 9.35 -8.98
N ASP A 288 4.09 8.52 -8.33
CA ASP A 288 2.62 8.64 -8.44
C ASP A 288 2.11 9.98 -7.89
N SER A 289 2.86 10.58 -6.95
CA SER A 289 2.54 11.87 -6.34
C SER A 289 3.22 13.06 -7.05
N GLY A 290 3.85 12.84 -8.20
CA GLY A 290 4.51 13.88 -9.01
C GLY A 290 5.90 14.28 -8.54
N ALA A 291 6.49 13.56 -7.58
CA ALA A 291 7.86 13.80 -7.15
C ALA A 291 8.87 13.19 -8.12
N LEU A 292 10.14 13.61 -7.99
CA LEU A 292 11.26 13.04 -8.72
C LEU A 292 12.13 12.19 -7.77
N PRO A 293 11.87 10.87 -7.65
CA PRO A 293 12.76 9.95 -6.95
C PRO A 293 13.94 9.55 -7.83
N ILE A 294 15.16 9.55 -7.27
CA ILE A 294 16.39 9.16 -7.99
C ILE A 294 17.25 8.27 -7.11
N GLU A 295 17.63 7.09 -7.62
CA GLU A 295 18.68 6.27 -7.02
C GLU A 295 20.06 6.70 -7.54
N LEU A 296 20.96 7.09 -6.64
CA LEU A 296 22.33 7.52 -6.95
C LEU A 296 23.24 7.45 -5.72
N ASP A 297 24.56 7.56 -5.91
CA ASP A 297 25.47 7.69 -4.78
C ASP A 297 25.25 9.03 -4.06
N VAL A 298 24.93 8.97 -2.77
CA VAL A 298 24.65 10.11 -1.88
C VAL A 298 25.73 10.34 -0.83
N GLN A 299 26.86 9.62 -0.86
CA GLN A 299 27.89 9.71 0.19
C GLN A 299 28.56 11.08 0.27
N LYS A 300 28.64 11.80 -0.86
CA LYS A 300 29.19 13.17 -0.94
C LYS A 300 28.14 14.28 -0.74
N MET A 301 26.96 13.92 -0.23
CA MET A 301 25.87 14.86 0.04
C MET A 301 25.64 14.96 1.55
N HIS A 302 25.84 16.16 2.08
CA HIS A 302 25.74 16.48 3.50
C HIS A 302 24.58 17.45 3.78
N MET A 303 24.11 17.45 5.02
CA MET A 303 23.03 18.34 5.46
C MET A 303 23.38 19.81 5.15
N GLY A 304 22.50 20.50 4.43
CA GLY A 304 22.64 21.91 4.09
C GLY A 304 23.42 22.20 2.80
N ASP A 305 24.03 21.19 2.15
CA ASP A 305 24.69 21.38 0.87
C ASP A 305 23.71 21.91 -0.19
N VAL A 306 24.16 22.85 -1.01
CA VAL A 306 23.43 23.29 -2.21
C VAL A 306 24.01 22.57 -3.42
N ILE A 307 23.16 21.85 -4.12
CA ILE A 307 23.52 21.02 -5.28
C ILE A 307 22.66 21.37 -6.49
N ASP A 308 23.25 21.18 -7.67
CA ASP A 308 22.56 21.29 -8.96
C ASP A 308 22.37 19.89 -9.54
N ILE A 309 21.12 19.49 -9.74
CA ILE A 309 20.72 18.24 -10.39
C ILE A 309 20.44 18.56 -11.86
N TYR A 310 21.01 17.78 -12.77
CA TYR A 310 20.77 17.89 -14.21
C TYR A 310 20.05 16.63 -14.70
N PRO A 311 18.69 16.59 -14.68
CA PRO A 311 17.92 15.37 -14.93
C PRO A 311 18.18 14.75 -16.30
N TYR A 312 18.40 15.58 -17.31
CA TYR A 312 18.64 15.15 -18.70
C TYR A 312 20.11 14.75 -18.96
N GLU A 313 21.07 15.28 -18.19
CA GLU A 313 22.49 14.90 -18.27
C GLU A 313 22.80 13.65 -17.41
N GLY A 314 21.99 13.37 -16.39
CA GLY A 314 22.24 12.28 -15.46
C GLY A 314 23.35 12.56 -14.45
N VAL A 315 23.54 13.82 -14.04
CA VAL A 315 24.62 14.22 -13.13
C VAL A 315 24.15 15.14 -12.01
N VAL A 316 24.81 15.06 -10.85
CA VAL A 316 24.67 16.01 -9.74
C VAL A 316 26.00 16.73 -9.53
N LYS A 317 25.96 18.06 -9.46
CA LYS A 317 27.11 18.92 -9.24
C LYS A 317 27.00 19.68 -7.91
N ASN A 318 28.11 19.88 -7.22
CA ASN A 318 28.16 20.74 -6.03
C ASN A 318 28.24 22.24 -6.41
N ALA A 319 28.24 23.13 -5.42
CA ALA A 319 28.35 24.58 -5.63
C ALA A 319 29.65 25.02 -6.35
N ALA A 320 30.71 24.21 -6.35
CA ALA A 320 31.95 24.47 -7.10
C ALA A 320 31.88 23.99 -8.57
N GLY A 321 30.79 23.35 -8.98
CA GLY A 321 30.59 22.79 -10.32
C GLY A 321 31.19 21.39 -10.51
N GLU A 322 31.69 20.76 -9.45
CA GLU A 322 32.26 19.42 -9.51
C GLU A 322 31.16 18.36 -9.54
N VAL A 323 31.29 17.36 -10.42
CA VAL A 323 30.36 16.21 -10.46
C VAL A 323 30.59 15.33 -9.22
N ILE A 324 29.59 15.26 -8.35
CA ILE A 324 29.64 14.47 -7.11
C ILE A 324 28.92 13.12 -7.24
N SER A 325 28.00 13.00 -8.19
CA SER A 325 27.28 11.75 -8.46
C SER A 325 26.73 11.71 -9.89
N THR A 326 26.44 10.50 -10.37
CA THR A 326 25.88 10.24 -11.71
C THR A 326 24.73 9.24 -11.60
N PHE A 327 23.72 9.35 -12.45
CA PHE A 327 22.52 8.52 -12.43
C PHE A 327 21.93 8.33 -13.83
N THR A 328 20.95 7.45 -13.96
CA THR A 328 20.18 7.24 -15.19
C THR A 328 18.69 7.34 -14.86
N LEU A 329 17.93 8.05 -15.69
CA LEU A 329 16.49 8.18 -15.54
C LEU A 329 15.78 7.70 -16.81
N SER A 330 14.58 7.15 -16.62
CA SER A 330 13.64 6.96 -17.72
C SER A 330 13.14 8.32 -18.20
N ALA A 331 13.06 8.52 -19.51
CA ALA A 331 12.43 9.71 -20.09
C ALA A 331 10.93 9.81 -19.70
N VAL A 332 10.27 8.67 -19.46
CA VAL A 332 8.87 8.62 -19.01
C VAL A 332 8.71 9.30 -17.65
N LEU A 333 9.65 9.11 -16.72
CA LEU A 333 9.59 9.74 -15.40
C LEU A 333 9.53 11.28 -15.47
N LEU A 334 10.18 11.89 -16.46
CA LEU A 334 10.13 13.34 -16.65
C LEU A 334 8.75 13.81 -17.17
N ASP A 335 8.09 13.00 -17.99
CA ASP A 335 6.69 13.23 -18.37
C ASP A 335 5.75 13.04 -17.17
N GLU A 336 6.04 12.09 -16.27
CA GLU A 336 5.26 11.85 -15.06
C GLU A 336 5.32 13.07 -14.13
N VAL A 337 6.53 13.58 -13.85
CA VAL A 337 6.71 14.80 -13.05
C VAL A 337 5.99 15.98 -13.69
N ARG A 338 6.14 16.19 -15.00
CA ARG A 338 5.44 17.26 -15.73
C ARG A 338 3.92 17.13 -15.65
N ALA A 339 3.38 15.91 -15.71
CA ALA A 339 1.95 15.67 -15.60
C ALA A 339 1.41 15.90 -14.17
N GLY A 340 2.28 16.04 -13.17
CA GLY A 340 1.93 16.11 -11.75
C GLY A 340 1.77 14.73 -11.11
N GLY A 341 2.35 13.69 -11.73
CA GLY A 341 2.35 12.31 -11.26
C GLY A 341 2.13 11.30 -12.38
N ARG A 342 2.59 10.07 -12.15
CA ARG A 342 2.38 8.95 -13.09
C ARG A 342 0.90 8.63 -13.34
N ILE A 343 0.07 8.65 -12.29
CA ILE A 343 -1.38 8.39 -12.42
C ILE A 343 -2.06 9.43 -13.33
N PRO A 344 -1.90 10.76 -13.11
CA PRO A 344 -2.38 11.77 -14.07
C PRO A 344 -1.86 11.58 -15.49
N LEU A 345 -0.58 11.21 -15.66
CA LEU A 345 -0.01 10.96 -16.99
C LEU A 345 -0.73 9.84 -17.72
N ILE A 346 -0.94 8.69 -17.08
CA ILE A 346 -1.60 7.52 -17.70
C ILE A 346 -3.01 7.88 -18.14
N ILE A 347 -3.80 8.51 -17.27
CA ILE A 347 -5.18 8.89 -17.57
C ILE A 347 -5.22 9.91 -18.71
N GLY A 348 -4.41 10.96 -18.64
CA GLY A 348 -4.38 12.01 -19.66
C GLY A 348 -3.86 11.49 -21.01
N ARG A 349 -2.83 10.63 -21.01
CA ARG A 349 -2.30 9.98 -22.23
C ARG A 349 -3.36 9.11 -22.89
N GLY A 350 -4.10 8.32 -22.11
CA GLY A 350 -5.23 7.52 -22.60
C GLY A 350 -6.36 8.38 -23.17
N LEU A 351 -6.68 9.51 -22.53
CA LEU A 351 -7.64 10.49 -23.07
C LEU A 351 -7.19 11.06 -24.41
N THR A 352 -5.92 11.48 -24.52
CA THR A 352 -5.34 11.95 -25.79
C THR A 352 -5.41 10.87 -26.86
N GLY A 353 -5.05 9.62 -26.54
CA GLY A 353 -5.13 8.49 -27.48
C GLY A 353 -6.54 8.31 -28.06
N ARG A 354 -7.56 8.23 -27.18
CA ARG A 354 -8.97 8.09 -27.60
C ARG A 354 -9.45 9.28 -28.44
N ALA A 355 -9.08 10.51 -28.08
CA ALA A 355 -9.44 11.69 -28.85
C ALA A 355 -8.83 11.68 -30.26
N ARG A 356 -7.56 11.26 -30.39
CA ARG A 356 -6.87 11.16 -31.68
C ARG A 356 -7.49 10.08 -32.56
N GLU A 357 -7.79 8.91 -32.00
CA GLU A 357 -8.48 7.84 -32.70
C GLU A 357 -9.86 8.30 -33.23
N ALA A 358 -10.67 8.92 -32.38
CA ALA A 358 -11.98 9.45 -32.77
C ALA A 358 -11.90 10.53 -33.88
N LEU A 359 -10.80 11.29 -33.93
CA LEU A 359 -10.54 12.30 -34.98
C LEU A 359 -9.82 11.74 -36.21
N GLY A 360 -9.51 10.44 -36.25
CA GLY A 360 -8.78 9.81 -37.35
C GLY A 360 -7.34 10.31 -37.49
N LEU A 361 -6.71 10.71 -36.38
CA LEU A 361 -5.33 11.19 -36.33
C LEU A 361 -4.37 10.04 -35.97
N GLU A 362 -3.16 10.10 -36.52
CA GLU A 362 -2.08 9.16 -36.20
C GLU A 362 -1.69 9.21 -34.72
N ILE A 363 -1.07 8.14 -34.21
CA ILE A 363 -0.52 8.11 -32.85
C ILE A 363 0.49 9.26 -32.68
N THR A 364 0.43 9.94 -31.54
CA THR A 364 1.31 11.07 -31.23
C THR A 364 2.68 10.63 -30.71
N ASP A 365 3.72 11.39 -31.03
CA ASP A 365 5.09 11.27 -30.52
C ASP A 365 5.39 12.25 -29.37
N LEU A 366 4.36 12.95 -28.85
CA LEU A 366 4.49 13.95 -27.80
C LEU A 366 4.94 13.40 -26.44
N PHE A 367 4.63 12.14 -26.16
CA PHE A 367 4.95 11.48 -24.89
C PHE A 367 6.16 10.58 -25.06
N ALA A 368 7.05 10.59 -24.07
CA ALA A 368 8.10 9.60 -23.96
C ALA A 368 7.49 8.20 -23.86
N THR A 369 8.04 7.28 -24.66
CA THR A 369 7.68 5.87 -24.63
C THR A 369 8.66 5.11 -23.74
N PRO A 370 8.19 4.08 -22.99
CA PRO A 370 9.07 3.13 -22.34
C PRO A 370 10.06 2.52 -23.35
N LEU A 371 11.27 2.20 -22.90
CA LEU A 371 12.23 1.49 -23.72
C LEU A 371 11.78 0.03 -23.87
N ASP A 372 11.68 -0.45 -25.10
CA ASP A 372 11.49 -1.88 -25.32
C ASP A 372 12.73 -2.64 -24.82
N PRO A 373 12.56 -3.68 -23.99
CA PRO A 373 13.68 -4.49 -23.56
C PRO A 373 14.32 -5.21 -24.75
N ALA A 374 15.59 -5.59 -24.60
CA ALA A 374 16.30 -6.34 -25.62
C ALA A 374 15.55 -7.63 -26.01
N VAL A 375 15.50 -7.92 -27.32
CA VAL A 375 14.86 -9.14 -27.82
C VAL A 375 15.61 -10.37 -27.28
N SER A 376 14.92 -11.19 -26.49
CA SER A 376 15.44 -12.45 -25.95
C SER A 376 14.66 -13.65 -26.48
N THR A 377 15.39 -14.70 -26.88
CA THR A 377 14.83 -15.98 -27.34
C THR A 377 14.56 -16.97 -26.22
N LYS A 378 14.90 -16.62 -24.97
CA LYS A 378 14.72 -17.47 -23.80
C LYS A 378 13.27 -17.60 -23.38
N GLY A 379 12.94 -18.61 -22.59
CA GLY A 379 11.64 -18.72 -21.93
C GLY A 379 11.36 -17.61 -20.90
N TYR A 380 10.17 -17.64 -20.30
CA TYR A 380 9.71 -16.70 -19.28
C TYR A 380 9.72 -17.34 -17.89
N THR A 381 9.99 -16.53 -16.86
CA THR A 381 9.81 -16.95 -15.48
C THR A 381 8.32 -17.11 -15.14
N LEU A 382 7.99 -17.68 -13.97
CA LEU A 382 6.59 -17.86 -13.57
C LEU A 382 5.90 -16.49 -13.40
N ALA A 383 6.58 -15.56 -12.73
CA ALA A 383 6.08 -14.19 -12.56
C ALA A 383 5.82 -13.49 -13.91
N GLN A 384 6.76 -13.60 -14.85
CA GLN A 384 6.63 -13.02 -16.19
C GLN A 384 5.44 -13.58 -16.97
N LYS A 385 5.14 -14.88 -16.83
CA LYS A 385 3.95 -15.51 -17.44
C LYS A 385 2.65 -15.07 -16.77
N MET A 386 2.62 -14.97 -15.45
CA MET A 386 1.43 -14.48 -14.71
C MET A 386 1.08 -13.04 -15.12
N VAL A 387 2.09 -12.16 -15.19
CA VAL A 387 1.90 -10.78 -15.66
C VAL A 387 1.52 -10.76 -17.15
N GLY A 388 2.18 -11.57 -17.99
CA GLY A 388 1.83 -11.73 -19.40
C GLY A 388 0.36 -12.09 -19.61
N LYS A 389 -0.14 -13.11 -18.91
CA LYS A 389 -1.54 -13.53 -18.97
C LYS A 389 -2.49 -12.40 -18.60
N ALA A 390 -2.16 -11.60 -17.58
CA ALA A 390 -2.96 -10.45 -17.17
C ALA A 390 -2.95 -9.30 -18.20
N CYS A 391 -1.96 -9.26 -19.09
CA CYS A 391 -1.84 -8.33 -20.22
C CYS A 391 -2.33 -8.94 -21.56
N GLY A 392 -2.77 -10.20 -21.59
CA GLY A 392 -3.20 -10.87 -22.83
C GLY A 392 -2.06 -11.37 -23.74
N VAL A 393 -0.84 -11.51 -23.23
CA VAL A 393 0.35 -12.00 -23.95
C VAL A 393 0.98 -13.22 -23.25
N THR A 394 1.93 -13.90 -23.89
CA THR A 394 2.57 -15.10 -23.29
C THR A 394 3.44 -14.78 -22.07
N GLY A 395 4.08 -13.62 -22.04
CA GLY A 395 4.95 -13.18 -20.95
C GLY A 395 5.38 -11.74 -21.13
N VAL A 396 5.78 -11.08 -20.04
CA VAL A 396 6.34 -9.71 -20.04
C VAL A 396 7.80 -9.79 -19.60
N ARG A 397 8.71 -9.12 -20.32
CA ARG A 397 10.15 -9.14 -19.99
C ARG A 397 10.51 -8.11 -18.92
N ALA A 398 11.59 -8.35 -18.19
CA ALA A 398 12.11 -7.36 -17.25
C ALA A 398 12.44 -6.03 -17.97
N GLY A 399 12.10 -4.91 -17.34
CA GLY A 399 12.21 -3.56 -17.90
C GLY A 399 11.07 -3.16 -18.85
N GLN A 400 10.19 -4.09 -19.22
CA GLN A 400 9.04 -3.78 -20.08
C GLN A 400 7.92 -3.13 -19.25
N TYR A 401 7.45 -1.97 -19.70
CA TYR A 401 6.20 -1.39 -19.19
C TYR A 401 4.99 -2.24 -19.61
N CYS A 402 4.06 -2.43 -18.69
CA CYS A 402 2.81 -3.11 -18.95
C CYS A 402 1.71 -2.64 -17.98
N GLU A 403 0.46 -2.98 -18.30
CA GLU A 403 -0.73 -2.63 -17.50
C GLU A 403 -1.55 -3.89 -17.20
N PRO A 404 -1.06 -4.79 -16.32
CA PRO A 404 -1.77 -6.02 -16.00
C PRO A 404 -3.17 -5.75 -15.43
N LYS A 405 -4.14 -6.58 -15.84
CA LYS A 405 -5.47 -6.63 -15.21
C LYS A 405 -5.36 -6.99 -13.72
N MET A 406 -6.01 -6.19 -12.88
CA MET A 406 -6.12 -6.40 -11.44
C MET A 406 -7.30 -7.30 -11.12
N THR A 407 -7.00 -8.56 -10.78
CA THR A 407 -8.02 -9.55 -10.41
C THR A 407 -8.44 -9.42 -8.94
N THR A 408 -7.51 -9.06 -8.06
CA THR A 408 -7.79 -8.90 -6.62
C THR A 408 -7.06 -7.69 -6.07
N VAL A 409 -7.77 -6.83 -5.34
CA VAL A 409 -7.24 -5.65 -4.65
C VAL A 409 -7.55 -5.73 -3.15
N GLY A 410 -6.53 -5.63 -2.30
CA GLY A 410 -6.67 -5.63 -0.84
C GLY A 410 -6.56 -4.23 -0.21
N SER A 411 -7.38 -3.95 0.80
CA SER A 411 -7.34 -2.73 1.61
C SER A 411 -7.52 -3.04 3.11
N GLN A 412 -6.81 -2.30 3.96
CA GLN A 412 -6.85 -2.41 5.43
C GLN A 412 -7.16 -1.07 6.08
N ASP A 413 -7.41 -1.04 7.38
CA ASP A 413 -8.05 0.06 8.10
C ASP A 413 -7.13 1.23 8.50
N THR A 414 -5.82 1.12 8.31
CA THR A 414 -4.87 2.22 8.57
C THR A 414 -4.35 2.90 7.30
N THR A 415 -4.51 2.25 6.15
CA THR A 415 -4.31 2.85 4.82
C THR A 415 -5.63 3.13 4.11
N GLY A 416 -6.70 2.42 4.46
CA GLY A 416 -8.04 2.54 3.90
C GLY A 416 -8.62 3.95 3.91
N PRO A 417 -8.51 4.72 5.00
CA PRO A 417 -8.92 6.13 4.99
C PRO A 417 -8.19 6.98 3.93
N MET A 418 -6.88 6.78 3.73
CA MET A 418 -6.16 7.46 2.65
C MET A 418 -6.59 6.94 1.27
N THR A 419 -6.75 5.62 1.12
CA THR A 419 -7.23 5.03 -0.15
C THR A 419 -8.64 5.53 -0.52
N ARG A 420 -9.53 5.72 0.46
CA ARG A 420 -10.83 6.37 0.28
C ARG A 420 -10.67 7.78 -0.29
N ASP A 421 -9.77 8.57 0.28
CA ASP A 421 -9.57 9.96 -0.14
C ASP A 421 -8.94 10.03 -1.55
N GLU A 422 -8.00 9.14 -1.88
CA GLU A 422 -7.46 9.01 -3.26
C GLU A 422 -8.53 8.52 -4.26
N LEU A 423 -9.45 7.63 -3.84
CA LEU A 423 -10.59 7.21 -4.68
C LEU A 423 -11.59 8.36 -4.92
N LYS A 424 -11.78 9.25 -3.93
CA LYS A 424 -12.59 10.45 -4.08
C LYS A 424 -11.97 11.40 -5.10
N ASP A 425 -10.67 11.64 -5.02
CA ASP A 425 -9.95 12.51 -5.96
C ASP A 425 -9.92 11.96 -7.39
N LEU A 426 -9.86 10.62 -7.54
CA LEU A 426 -9.99 9.93 -8.83
C LEU A 426 -11.43 9.87 -9.37
N ALA A 427 -12.39 10.50 -8.69
CA ALA A 427 -13.81 10.48 -9.04
C ALA A 427 -14.41 9.07 -9.15
N CYS A 428 -13.89 8.10 -8.38
CA CYS A 428 -14.32 6.71 -8.45
C CYS A 428 -15.69 6.50 -7.79
N LEU A 429 -16.69 6.11 -8.60
CA LEU A 429 -18.05 5.76 -8.14
C LEU A 429 -18.32 4.25 -8.13
N GLY A 430 -17.44 3.44 -8.72
CA GLY A 430 -17.52 1.98 -8.71
C GLY A 430 -16.17 1.36 -9.07
N PHE A 431 -15.91 0.14 -8.59
CA PHE A 431 -14.66 -0.56 -8.88
C PHE A 431 -14.75 -1.35 -10.19
N SER A 432 -13.73 -1.24 -11.03
CA SER A 432 -13.55 -2.08 -12.22
C SER A 432 -12.66 -3.31 -11.95
N ALA A 433 -11.86 -3.31 -10.87
CA ALA A 433 -11.17 -4.51 -10.43
C ALA A 433 -12.17 -5.62 -10.06
N ASP A 434 -11.85 -6.88 -10.39
CA ASP A 434 -12.81 -7.98 -10.26
C ASP A 434 -13.19 -8.28 -8.80
N LEU A 435 -12.30 -8.04 -7.85
CA LEU A 435 -12.59 -8.07 -6.42
C LEU A 435 -11.76 -7.02 -5.68
N THR A 436 -12.43 -6.17 -4.90
CA THR A 436 -11.78 -5.27 -3.94
C THR A 436 -12.26 -5.61 -2.53
N MET A 437 -11.34 -5.85 -1.59
CA MET A 437 -11.68 -6.25 -0.23
C MET A 437 -11.15 -5.25 0.81
N GLN A 438 -11.97 -4.85 1.78
CA GLN A 438 -11.60 -4.03 2.94
C GLN A 438 -11.61 -4.86 4.22
N SER A 439 -10.59 -4.69 5.07
CA SER A 439 -10.49 -5.31 6.40
C SER A 439 -10.43 -4.29 7.54
N PHE A 440 -10.64 -4.74 8.78
CA PHE A 440 -10.54 -3.93 10.00
C PHE A 440 -9.71 -4.68 11.06
N CYS A 441 -8.40 -4.77 10.80
CA CYS A 441 -7.51 -5.66 11.54
C CYS A 441 -6.43 -4.95 12.35
N HIS A 442 -6.09 -3.71 11.99
CA HIS A 442 -5.03 -2.94 12.66
C HIS A 442 -5.57 -2.08 13.80
N THR A 443 -6.86 -1.74 13.78
CA THR A 443 -7.49 -0.80 14.71
C THR A 443 -8.64 -1.41 15.53
N SER A 444 -8.94 -2.70 15.35
CA SER A 444 -10.10 -3.34 15.98
C SER A 444 -9.98 -3.60 17.49
N ALA A 445 -8.76 -3.80 17.99
CA ALA A 445 -8.57 -4.28 19.38
C ALA A 445 -8.79 -3.16 20.42
N TYR A 446 -8.28 -1.95 20.16
CA TYR A 446 -8.37 -0.81 21.07
C TYR A 446 -8.73 0.49 20.33
N PRO A 447 -9.92 0.56 19.70
CA PRO A 447 -10.26 1.65 18.79
C PRO A 447 -10.32 3.01 19.51
N LYS A 448 -9.65 4.01 18.93
CA LYS A 448 -9.86 5.42 19.27
C LYS A 448 -11.19 5.91 18.70
N PRO A 449 -11.75 7.05 19.17
CA PRO A 449 -13.00 7.58 18.60
C PRO A 449 -12.99 7.75 17.07
N VAL A 450 -11.86 8.16 16.50
CA VAL A 450 -11.69 8.28 15.03
C VAL A 450 -11.63 6.92 14.31
N ASP A 451 -11.12 5.87 14.98
CA ASP A 451 -11.16 4.51 14.44
C ASP A 451 -12.60 4.01 14.40
N VAL A 452 -13.40 4.30 15.43
CA VAL A 452 -14.83 3.98 15.46
C VAL A 452 -15.59 4.67 14.32
N VAL A 453 -15.29 5.93 14.03
CA VAL A 453 -15.85 6.61 12.84
C VAL A 453 -15.46 5.85 11.57
N THR A 454 -14.19 5.47 11.43
CA THR A 454 -13.72 4.67 10.29
C THR A 454 -14.47 3.34 10.16
N HIS A 455 -14.71 2.65 11.27
CA HIS A 455 -15.46 1.38 11.31
C HIS A 455 -16.91 1.53 10.88
N HIS A 456 -17.50 2.72 11.04
CA HIS A 456 -18.87 3.00 10.63
C HIS A 456 -18.98 3.53 9.19
N THR A 457 -17.99 4.28 8.69
CA THR A 457 -18.11 4.95 7.37
C THR A 457 -17.41 4.20 6.24
N LEU A 458 -16.30 3.52 6.52
CA LEU A 458 -15.49 2.88 5.47
C LEU A 458 -16.17 1.63 4.85
N PRO A 459 -16.93 0.79 5.59
CA PRO A 459 -17.63 -0.34 4.99
C PRO A 459 -18.58 0.08 3.85
N ASP A 460 -19.46 1.05 4.12
CA ASP A 460 -20.45 1.52 3.14
C ASP A 460 -19.77 2.17 1.94
N PHE A 461 -18.70 2.95 2.17
CA PHE A 461 -17.92 3.53 1.08
C PHE A 461 -17.39 2.48 0.09
N MET A 462 -16.91 1.35 0.61
CA MET A 462 -16.36 0.25 -0.19
C MET A 462 -17.47 -0.59 -0.83
N MET A 463 -18.52 -0.93 -0.10
CA MET A 463 -19.63 -1.76 -0.60
C MET A 463 -20.47 -1.05 -1.67
N ASN A 464 -20.70 0.25 -1.53
CA ASN A 464 -21.41 1.05 -2.54
C ASN A 464 -20.66 1.12 -3.90
N ARG A 465 -19.39 0.71 -3.92
CA ARG A 465 -18.54 0.60 -5.12
C ARG A 465 -18.38 -0.84 -5.63
N GLY A 466 -19.11 -1.80 -5.05
CA GLY A 466 -18.99 -3.22 -5.37
C GLY A 466 -17.87 -3.95 -4.60
N GLY A 467 -17.32 -3.34 -3.54
CA GLY A 467 -16.32 -3.97 -2.69
C GLY A 467 -16.89 -4.95 -1.66
N VAL A 468 -16.05 -5.84 -1.17
CA VAL A 468 -16.33 -6.73 -0.03
C VAL A 468 -15.75 -6.11 1.24
N SER A 469 -16.59 -5.83 2.24
CA SER A 469 -16.12 -5.35 3.53
C SER A 469 -16.18 -6.45 4.59
N LEU A 470 -15.07 -6.66 5.28
CA LEU A 470 -15.04 -7.41 6.54
C LEU A 470 -15.50 -6.50 7.70
N ARG A 471 -15.49 -7.04 8.93
CA ARG A 471 -15.94 -6.35 10.14
C ARG A 471 -14.80 -6.28 11.18
N PRO A 472 -14.79 -5.27 12.07
CA PRO A 472 -13.89 -5.27 13.22
C PRO A 472 -14.00 -6.57 14.02
N GLY A 473 -12.86 -7.19 14.31
CA GLY A 473 -12.78 -8.47 15.02
C GLY A 473 -12.85 -9.73 14.15
N ASP A 474 -13.02 -9.59 12.82
CA ASP A 474 -12.89 -10.73 11.90
C ASP A 474 -11.45 -11.23 11.76
N GLY A 475 -10.48 -10.31 11.87
CA GLY A 475 -9.06 -10.60 11.87
C GLY A 475 -8.29 -10.08 10.66
N VAL A 476 -7.05 -10.53 10.55
CA VAL A 476 -5.99 -10.04 9.68
C VAL A 476 -6.37 -10.10 8.19
N ILE A 477 -6.13 -9.00 7.48
CA ILE A 477 -6.42 -8.84 6.04
C ILE A 477 -6.03 -10.06 5.20
N HIS A 478 -4.77 -10.50 5.28
CA HIS A 478 -4.23 -11.49 4.34
C HIS A 478 -4.79 -12.89 4.58
N SER A 479 -5.13 -13.24 5.82
CA SER A 479 -5.78 -14.51 6.16
C SER A 479 -7.18 -14.66 5.56
N TRP A 480 -7.84 -13.54 5.25
CA TRP A 480 -9.10 -13.48 4.52
C TRP A 480 -8.89 -13.29 3.02
N LEU A 481 -8.06 -12.32 2.62
CA LEU A 481 -7.81 -11.98 1.22
C LEU A 481 -7.25 -13.18 0.44
N ASN A 482 -6.33 -13.93 1.05
CA ASN A 482 -5.74 -15.12 0.42
C ASN A 482 -6.79 -16.19 0.13
N ARG A 483 -7.87 -16.25 0.92
CA ARG A 483 -9.03 -17.13 0.69
C ARG A 483 -9.98 -16.63 -0.41
N MET A 484 -9.69 -15.48 -1.03
CA MET A 484 -10.48 -14.89 -2.13
C MET A 484 -9.69 -14.85 -3.45
N LEU A 485 -8.49 -15.41 -3.50
CA LEU A 485 -7.64 -15.38 -4.68
C LEU A 485 -8.09 -16.39 -5.75
N LEU A 486 -7.71 -16.10 -6.99
CA LEU A 486 -7.74 -17.05 -8.09
C LEU A 486 -6.30 -17.40 -8.48
N PRO A 487 -5.96 -18.68 -8.68
CA PRO A 487 -4.60 -19.07 -9.08
C PRO A 487 -4.16 -18.38 -10.37
N ASP A 488 -2.86 -18.11 -10.49
CA ASP A 488 -2.24 -17.54 -11.69
C ASP A 488 -2.80 -16.19 -12.15
N THR A 489 -3.31 -15.39 -11.21
CA THR A 489 -3.80 -14.04 -11.47
C THR A 489 -2.95 -12.99 -10.77
N VAL A 490 -3.07 -11.74 -11.23
CA VAL A 490 -2.31 -10.59 -10.71
C VAL A 490 -3.21 -9.73 -9.84
N GLY A 491 -2.65 -9.13 -8.79
CA GLY A 491 -3.33 -8.10 -8.01
C GLY A 491 -2.40 -7.18 -7.24
N THR A 492 -3.00 -6.40 -6.34
CA THR A 492 -2.28 -5.43 -5.51
C THR A 492 -2.99 -5.25 -4.16
N GLY A 493 -2.42 -4.43 -3.28
CA GLY A 493 -3.09 -4.02 -2.06
C GLY A 493 -2.38 -2.88 -1.35
N GLY A 494 -3.17 -2.15 -0.56
CA GLY A 494 -2.73 -1.04 0.29
C GLY A 494 -1.99 -1.49 1.54
N ASP A 495 -1.21 -2.58 1.43
CA ASP A 495 -0.43 -3.17 2.51
C ASP A 495 0.80 -3.87 1.94
N SER A 496 1.98 -3.60 2.50
CA SER A 496 3.25 -4.14 2.00
C SER A 496 3.35 -5.67 2.07
N HIS A 497 2.50 -6.33 2.85
CA HIS A 497 2.43 -7.78 3.00
C HIS A 497 1.32 -8.41 2.13
N THR A 498 0.71 -7.65 1.22
CA THR A 498 -0.11 -8.22 0.15
C THR A 498 0.78 -9.02 -0.81
N ARG A 499 1.09 -10.27 -0.45
CA ARG A 499 2.01 -11.17 -1.14
C ARG A 499 1.30 -12.50 -1.44
N PHE A 500 0.58 -12.53 -2.54
CA PHE A 500 -0.32 -13.64 -2.85
C PHE A 500 0.39 -14.99 -2.89
N PRO A 501 -0.10 -16.01 -2.16
CA PRO A 501 0.40 -17.37 -2.29
C PRO A 501 -0.17 -18.07 -3.54
N LEU A 502 -1.22 -17.52 -4.16
CA LEU A 502 -1.88 -18.02 -5.37
C LEU A 502 -1.88 -16.93 -6.45
N GLY A 503 -0.91 -16.97 -7.35
CA GLY A 503 -0.66 -15.90 -8.32
C GLY A 503 0.47 -14.98 -7.88
N ILE A 504 0.38 -13.69 -8.21
CA ILE A 504 1.37 -12.68 -7.85
C ILE A 504 0.70 -11.36 -7.50
N SER A 505 1.27 -10.63 -6.55
CA SER A 505 0.84 -9.27 -6.22
C SER A 505 2.01 -8.32 -6.07
N PHE A 506 1.76 -7.06 -6.45
CA PHE A 506 2.68 -5.94 -6.27
C PHE A 506 2.03 -4.92 -5.34
N PRO A 507 2.37 -4.90 -4.05
CA PRO A 507 1.86 -3.91 -3.11
C PRO A 507 2.17 -2.49 -3.52
N ALA A 508 1.30 -1.56 -3.13
CA ALA A 508 1.48 -0.17 -3.47
C ALA A 508 0.94 0.78 -2.40
N GLY A 509 1.28 2.05 -2.54
CA GLY A 509 0.66 3.13 -1.76
C GLY A 509 -0.79 3.37 -2.15
N SER A 510 -1.53 4.06 -1.29
CA SER A 510 -2.98 4.29 -1.44
C SER A 510 -3.40 4.90 -2.79
N GLY A 511 -2.56 5.73 -3.42
CA GLY A 511 -2.86 6.33 -4.73
C GLY A 511 -2.96 5.29 -5.85
N LEU A 512 -1.94 4.44 -5.99
CA LEU A 512 -1.94 3.39 -7.00
C LEU A 512 -2.99 2.30 -6.71
N VAL A 513 -3.25 2.00 -5.44
CA VAL A 513 -4.32 1.06 -5.04
C VAL A 513 -5.69 1.62 -5.40
N ALA A 514 -5.92 2.93 -5.20
CA ALA A 514 -7.15 3.59 -5.63
C ALA A 514 -7.30 3.53 -7.15
N PHE A 515 -6.24 3.82 -7.91
CA PHE A 515 -6.21 3.69 -9.36
C PHE A 515 -6.54 2.26 -9.81
N ALA A 516 -5.85 1.27 -9.24
CA ALA A 516 -6.04 -0.15 -9.55
C ALA A 516 -7.46 -0.65 -9.29
N ALA A 517 -8.05 -0.25 -8.16
CA ALA A 517 -9.44 -0.59 -7.85
C ALA A 517 -10.43 0.08 -8.81
N ALA A 518 -10.20 1.36 -9.13
CA ALA A 518 -11.08 2.16 -9.98
C ALA A 518 -11.04 1.74 -11.46
N THR A 519 -9.86 1.45 -12.02
CA THR A 519 -9.70 1.15 -13.45
C THR A 519 -9.60 -0.34 -13.76
N GLY A 520 -9.30 -1.17 -12.76
CA GLY A 520 -9.10 -2.61 -12.94
C GLY A 520 -7.76 -2.98 -13.59
N VAL A 521 -6.83 -2.03 -13.72
CA VAL A 521 -5.47 -2.21 -14.26
C VAL A 521 -4.45 -1.47 -13.39
N MET A 522 -3.17 -1.83 -13.49
CA MET A 522 -2.11 -1.16 -12.72
C MET A 522 -0.87 -0.97 -13.59
N PRO A 523 -0.28 0.23 -13.69
CA PRO A 523 1.01 0.41 -14.35
C PRO A 523 2.11 -0.39 -13.64
N LEU A 524 2.94 -1.05 -14.42
CA LEU A 524 4.05 -1.85 -13.93
C LEU A 524 5.19 -1.84 -14.94
N ASP A 525 6.33 -1.30 -14.53
CA ASP A 525 7.61 -1.65 -15.15
C ASP A 525 8.06 -3.00 -14.58
N MET A 526 8.01 -4.04 -15.42
CA MET A 526 8.20 -5.41 -14.97
C MET A 526 9.59 -5.59 -14.35
N PRO A 527 9.70 -5.98 -13.08
CA PRO A 527 11.01 -6.13 -12.47
C PRO A 527 11.77 -7.36 -12.97
N GLU A 528 13.09 -7.35 -12.78
CA GLU A 528 13.91 -8.56 -12.85
C GLU A 528 13.54 -9.54 -11.73
N SER A 529 13.86 -10.83 -11.90
CA SER A 529 13.57 -11.88 -10.91
C SER A 529 14.83 -12.44 -10.24
N VAL A 530 14.71 -12.86 -8.99
CA VAL A 530 15.69 -13.69 -8.26
C VAL A 530 15.03 -15.03 -7.92
N LEU A 531 15.68 -16.13 -8.29
CA LEU A 531 15.20 -17.47 -7.98
C LEU A 531 15.82 -17.98 -6.67
N VAL A 532 14.99 -18.37 -5.72
CA VAL A 532 15.39 -19.17 -4.55
C VAL A 532 14.87 -20.59 -4.75
N ARG A 533 15.79 -21.56 -4.76
CA ARG A 533 15.46 -22.97 -4.94
C ARG A 533 15.90 -23.78 -3.72
N PHE A 534 14.93 -24.36 -3.03
CA PHE A 534 15.19 -25.33 -1.97
C PHE A 534 15.39 -26.73 -2.54
N LYS A 535 16.24 -27.53 -1.91
CA LYS A 535 16.43 -28.96 -2.25
C LYS A 535 16.67 -29.80 -1.00
N GLY A 536 16.29 -31.08 -1.07
CA GLY A 536 16.44 -32.01 0.05
C GLY A 536 15.19 -32.12 0.92
N GLU A 537 15.37 -32.56 2.16
CA GLU A 537 14.31 -32.73 3.16
C GLU A 537 14.60 -31.86 4.39
N MET A 538 13.55 -31.28 4.99
CA MET A 538 13.67 -30.50 6.22
C MET A 538 14.24 -31.36 7.35
N GLN A 539 15.20 -30.83 8.09
CA GLN A 539 15.79 -31.52 9.23
C GLN A 539 14.82 -31.54 10.44
N PRO A 540 14.94 -32.51 11.36
CA PRO A 540 14.11 -32.57 12.55
C PRO A 540 14.14 -31.25 13.35
N GLY A 541 12.98 -30.82 13.83
CA GLY A 541 12.82 -29.57 14.58
C GLY A 541 12.97 -28.27 13.75
N ILE A 542 13.29 -28.35 12.45
CA ILE A 542 13.29 -27.17 11.57
C ILE A 542 11.88 -26.90 11.07
N THR A 543 11.48 -25.63 11.12
CA THR A 543 10.16 -25.14 10.73
C THR A 543 10.22 -24.40 9.39
N LEU A 544 9.06 -24.16 8.77
CA LEU A 544 9.00 -23.34 7.56
C LEU A 544 9.50 -21.90 7.80
N ARG A 545 9.30 -21.37 9.01
CA ARG A 545 9.79 -20.04 9.38
C ARG A 545 11.32 -19.96 9.41
N ASP A 546 12.00 -21.06 9.72
CA ASP A 546 13.46 -21.12 9.62
C ASP A 546 13.93 -21.07 8.16
N LEU A 547 13.18 -21.68 7.23
CA LEU A 547 13.44 -21.59 5.79
C LEU A 547 13.23 -20.16 5.27
N VAL A 548 12.24 -19.43 5.81
CA VAL A 548 12.06 -18.00 5.56
C VAL A 548 13.32 -17.22 5.93
N HIS A 549 13.84 -17.41 7.15
CA HIS A 549 15.04 -16.72 7.62
C HIS A 549 16.34 -17.26 6.98
N ALA A 550 16.33 -18.46 6.41
CA ALA A 550 17.45 -19.00 5.64
C ALA A 550 17.70 -18.17 4.36
N ILE A 551 16.68 -17.56 3.77
CA ILE A 551 16.84 -16.72 2.56
C ILE A 551 17.79 -15.54 2.81
N PRO A 552 17.56 -14.64 3.79
CA PRO A 552 18.53 -13.59 4.10
C PRO A 552 19.87 -14.14 4.59
N TYR A 553 19.88 -15.20 5.39
CA TYR A 553 21.14 -15.82 5.87
C TYR A 553 22.05 -16.28 4.72
N TYR A 554 21.50 -17.00 3.74
CA TYR A 554 22.25 -17.43 2.55
C TYR A 554 22.53 -16.29 1.57
N GLY A 555 21.66 -15.27 1.50
CA GLY A 555 21.92 -14.02 0.78
C GLY A 555 23.16 -13.31 1.29
N ILE A 556 23.30 -13.19 2.62
CA ILE A 556 24.48 -12.61 3.28
C ILE A 556 25.72 -13.47 3.01
N LYS A 557 25.61 -14.79 3.19
CA LYS A 557 26.72 -15.73 2.95
C LYS A 557 27.27 -15.65 1.51
N LYS A 558 26.42 -15.32 0.55
CA LYS A 558 26.79 -15.15 -0.87
C LYS A 558 27.19 -13.73 -1.25
N GLY A 559 27.13 -12.76 -0.33
CA GLY A 559 27.42 -11.35 -0.61
C GLY A 559 26.35 -10.63 -1.43
N LEU A 560 25.15 -11.21 -1.55
CA LEU A 560 24.00 -10.63 -2.26
C LEU A 560 23.14 -9.75 -1.34
N LEU A 561 23.47 -9.75 -0.05
CA LEU A 561 22.79 -8.99 0.98
C LEU A 561 23.78 -8.53 2.05
N THR A 562 23.66 -7.29 2.51
CA THR A 562 24.44 -6.77 3.64
C THR A 562 23.53 -6.17 4.71
N VAL A 563 23.96 -6.27 5.98
CA VAL A 563 23.27 -5.68 7.13
C VAL A 563 23.57 -4.17 7.26
N ALA A 564 24.78 -3.74 6.90
CA ALA A 564 25.15 -2.32 6.95
C ALA A 564 24.23 -1.46 6.05
N LYS A 565 23.82 -0.29 6.58
CA LYS A 565 22.87 0.61 5.90
C LYS A 565 23.55 1.50 4.85
N ALA A 566 24.68 2.11 5.19
CA ALA A 566 25.49 2.85 4.23
C ALA A 566 26.05 1.88 3.16
N GLY A 567 25.76 2.17 1.89
CA GLY A 567 26.16 1.29 0.78
C GLY A 567 25.51 -0.09 0.79
N LYS A 568 24.30 -0.24 1.36
CA LYS A 568 23.60 -1.54 1.49
C LYS A 568 23.50 -2.25 0.15
N VAL A 569 24.04 -3.46 0.08
CA VAL A 569 23.77 -4.41 -1.02
C VAL A 569 22.51 -5.18 -0.66
N ASN A 570 21.54 -5.18 -1.57
CA ASN A 570 20.35 -6.01 -1.47
C ASN A 570 19.87 -6.37 -2.86
N GLU A 571 20.32 -7.52 -3.37
CA GLU A 571 19.97 -8.01 -4.70
C GLU A 571 18.50 -8.43 -4.81
N PHE A 572 17.74 -8.52 -3.71
CA PHE A 572 16.30 -8.73 -3.75
C PHE A 572 15.51 -7.43 -3.94
N SER A 573 16.12 -6.27 -3.62
CA SER A 573 15.43 -4.98 -3.60
C SER A 573 14.92 -4.61 -4.99
N GLY A 574 13.62 -4.34 -5.10
CA GLY A 574 12.98 -3.96 -6.37
C GLY A 574 12.68 -5.12 -7.31
N ARG A 575 13.22 -6.33 -7.06
CA ARG A 575 13.04 -7.50 -7.92
C ARG A 575 11.85 -8.36 -7.48
N VAL A 576 11.43 -9.29 -8.34
CA VAL A 576 10.48 -10.36 -7.95
C VAL A 576 11.26 -11.50 -7.30
N LEU A 577 10.85 -11.93 -6.11
CA LEU A 577 11.36 -13.14 -5.46
C LEU A 577 10.55 -14.36 -5.93
N GLU A 578 11.17 -15.28 -6.65
CA GLU A 578 10.52 -16.52 -7.13
C GLU A 578 11.05 -17.72 -6.34
N ILE A 579 10.15 -18.53 -5.78
CA ILE A 579 10.50 -19.61 -4.85
C ILE A 579 10.04 -20.96 -5.40
N GLU A 580 10.92 -21.95 -5.39
CA GLU A 580 10.57 -23.34 -5.74
C GLU A 580 11.34 -24.39 -4.95
N GLY A 581 10.97 -25.67 -5.15
CA GLY A 581 11.70 -26.83 -4.63
C GLY A 581 11.17 -27.41 -3.32
N LEU A 582 10.17 -26.77 -2.71
CA LEU A 582 9.43 -27.29 -1.56
C LEU A 582 8.22 -28.11 -2.03
N LYS A 583 7.98 -29.26 -1.39
CA LYS A 583 6.89 -30.20 -1.73
C LYS A 583 5.88 -30.27 -0.59
N GLY A 584 4.62 -30.54 -0.92
CA GLY A 584 3.56 -30.76 0.08
C GLY A 584 3.22 -29.54 0.94
N LEU A 585 3.53 -28.32 0.49
CA LEU A 585 3.11 -27.10 1.18
C LEU A 585 1.60 -26.89 1.01
N SER A 586 0.91 -26.59 2.10
CA SER A 586 -0.41 -25.98 2.02
C SER A 586 -0.30 -24.53 1.52
N VAL A 587 -1.40 -23.95 1.03
CA VAL A 587 -1.41 -22.55 0.58
C VAL A 587 -1.15 -21.58 1.73
N GLU A 588 -1.58 -21.91 2.95
CA GLU A 588 -1.32 -21.09 4.14
C GLU A 588 0.16 -21.13 4.53
N GLN A 589 0.83 -22.27 4.36
CA GLN A 589 2.28 -22.39 4.53
C GLN A 589 3.05 -21.63 3.46
N ALA A 590 2.63 -21.74 2.19
CA ALA A 590 3.23 -21.00 1.09
C ALA A 590 3.24 -19.49 1.34
N PHE A 591 2.21 -18.98 2.04
CA PHE A 591 2.13 -17.59 2.43
C PHE A 591 3.22 -17.17 3.41
N GLU A 592 3.73 -18.04 4.30
CA GLU A 592 4.84 -17.66 5.21
C GLU A 592 6.10 -17.23 4.43
N LEU A 593 6.36 -17.86 3.28
CA LEU A 593 7.46 -17.52 2.38
C LEU A 593 7.17 -16.27 1.56
N SER A 594 5.96 -16.18 0.96
CA SER A 594 5.63 -15.04 0.12
C SER A 594 5.47 -13.76 0.94
N ASP A 595 4.88 -13.82 2.14
CA ASP A 595 4.69 -12.71 3.07
C ASP A 595 6.02 -12.01 3.40
N ALA A 596 7.02 -12.79 3.82
CA ALA A 596 8.34 -12.30 4.20
C ALA A 596 9.18 -11.75 3.03
N SER A 597 8.75 -11.90 1.78
CA SER A 597 9.38 -11.22 0.64
C SER A 597 9.35 -9.69 0.78
N ALA A 598 8.38 -9.16 1.55
CA ALA A 598 8.29 -7.74 1.85
C ALA A 598 9.55 -7.21 2.56
N GLU A 599 10.08 -7.97 3.53
CA GLU A 599 11.29 -7.61 4.28
C GLU A 599 12.56 -7.74 3.45
N ARG A 600 12.53 -8.46 2.31
CA ARG A 600 13.62 -8.45 1.33
C ARG A 600 13.58 -7.21 0.42
N SER A 601 12.59 -6.32 0.61
CA SER A 601 12.28 -5.21 -0.29
C SER A 601 11.95 -5.66 -1.72
N ALA A 602 11.44 -6.88 -1.88
CA ALA A 602 11.02 -7.40 -3.18
C ALA A 602 9.77 -6.65 -3.69
N GLY A 603 9.73 -6.39 -5.00
CA GLY A 603 8.58 -5.80 -5.68
C GLY A 603 7.37 -6.72 -5.68
N GLY A 604 7.59 -8.04 -5.78
CA GLY A 604 6.56 -9.07 -5.73
C GLY A 604 7.16 -10.42 -5.34
N CYS A 605 6.30 -11.43 -5.16
CA CYS A 605 6.74 -12.80 -4.90
C CYS A 605 5.88 -13.79 -5.69
N SER A 606 6.50 -14.84 -6.21
CA SER A 606 5.82 -16.04 -6.69
C SER A 606 6.34 -17.27 -5.96
N ILE A 607 5.48 -18.27 -5.77
CA ILE A 607 5.87 -19.56 -5.21
C ILE A 607 5.24 -20.68 -6.04
N LYS A 608 6.05 -21.66 -6.42
CA LYS A 608 5.58 -22.84 -7.16
C LYS A 608 4.85 -23.77 -6.20
N LEU A 609 3.58 -24.07 -6.51
CA LEU A 609 2.71 -24.95 -5.71
C LEU A 609 2.19 -26.13 -6.53
N GLU A 610 1.64 -27.11 -5.81
CA GLU A 610 1.01 -28.30 -6.39
C GLU A 610 -0.50 -28.08 -6.54
N GLU A 611 -1.07 -28.54 -7.66
CA GLU A 611 -2.50 -28.38 -7.96
C GLU A 611 -3.41 -28.99 -6.88
N ALA A 612 -2.96 -30.06 -6.22
CA ALA A 612 -3.71 -30.70 -5.14
C ALA A 612 -3.90 -29.77 -3.92
N ALA A 613 -2.83 -29.09 -3.50
CA ALA A 613 -2.87 -28.13 -2.39
C ALA A 613 -3.76 -26.93 -2.71
N VAL A 614 -3.69 -26.43 -3.95
CA VAL A 614 -4.56 -25.35 -4.43
C VAL A 614 -6.02 -25.79 -4.46
N SER A 615 -6.29 -27.01 -4.95
CA SER A 615 -7.65 -27.56 -5.02
C SER A 615 -8.27 -27.74 -3.64
N GLU A 616 -7.54 -28.27 -2.66
CA GLU A 616 -8.01 -28.39 -1.27
C GLU A 616 -8.40 -27.01 -0.71
N TYR A 617 -7.53 -26.02 -0.90
CA TYR A 617 -7.74 -24.67 -0.41
C TYR A 617 -8.96 -24.00 -1.07
N LEU A 618 -9.12 -24.11 -2.38
CA LEU A 618 -10.28 -23.53 -3.08
C LEU A 618 -11.61 -24.20 -2.67
N ASN A 619 -11.63 -25.52 -2.45
CA ASN A 619 -12.82 -26.19 -1.92
C ASN A 619 -13.23 -25.65 -0.55
N SER A 620 -12.25 -25.43 0.34
CA SER A 620 -12.47 -24.76 1.63
C SER A 620 -13.02 -23.33 1.45
N ASN A 621 -12.40 -22.55 0.56
CA ASN A 621 -12.71 -21.15 0.36
C ASN A 621 -14.11 -20.93 -0.23
N ILE A 622 -14.56 -21.77 -1.16
CA ILE A 622 -15.92 -21.68 -1.70
C ILE A 622 -16.97 -21.80 -0.59
N VAL A 623 -16.79 -22.73 0.35
CA VAL A 623 -17.69 -22.90 1.49
C VAL A 623 -17.62 -21.68 2.42
N MET A 624 -16.42 -21.15 2.68
CA MET A 624 -16.26 -19.90 3.45
C MET A 624 -16.99 -18.73 2.79
N LEU A 625 -16.86 -18.53 1.48
CA LEU A 625 -17.50 -17.43 0.75
C LEU A 625 -19.04 -17.58 0.72
N LYS A 626 -19.56 -18.79 0.54
CA LYS A 626 -20.99 -19.07 0.70
C LYS A 626 -21.45 -18.75 2.13
N TRP A 627 -20.70 -19.20 3.13
CA TRP A 627 -20.97 -18.85 4.53
C TRP A 627 -20.96 -17.33 4.76
N MET A 628 -20.03 -16.57 4.18
CA MET A 628 -20.00 -15.11 4.27
C MET A 628 -21.30 -14.48 3.74
N ILE A 629 -21.81 -14.93 2.59
CA ILE A 629 -23.11 -14.48 2.07
C ILE A 629 -24.22 -14.75 3.09
N SER A 630 -24.25 -15.94 3.69
CA SER A 630 -25.27 -16.31 4.70
C SER A 630 -25.20 -15.45 5.97
N GLU A 631 -24.01 -14.93 6.30
CA GLU A 631 -23.79 -14.06 7.46
C GLU A 631 -23.94 -12.56 7.13
N GLY A 632 -24.40 -12.23 5.92
CA GLY A 632 -24.67 -10.86 5.47
C GLY A 632 -23.42 -10.03 5.22
N TYR A 633 -22.36 -10.64 4.69
CA TYR A 633 -21.14 -9.92 4.31
C TYR A 633 -21.23 -9.29 2.92
N GLY A 634 -20.79 -8.03 2.82
CA GLY A 634 -20.32 -7.40 1.59
C GLY A 634 -21.30 -7.36 0.42
N ASP A 635 -20.76 -7.08 -0.76
CA ASP A 635 -21.48 -7.16 -2.02
C ASP A 635 -21.65 -8.63 -2.48
N VAL A 636 -22.89 -9.13 -2.41
CA VAL A 636 -23.23 -10.52 -2.73
C VAL A 636 -22.86 -10.89 -4.17
N ARG A 637 -22.94 -9.94 -5.12
CA ARG A 637 -22.63 -10.17 -6.53
C ARG A 637 -21.14 -10.46 -6.71
N THR A 638 -20.28 -9.65 -6.10
CA THR A 638 -18.82 -9.82 -6.15
C THR A 638 -18.38 -11.14 -5.51
N ILE A 639 -18.95 -11.49 -4.35
CA ILE A 639 -18.65 -12.80 -3.72
C ILE A 639 -19.11 -13.96 -4.61
N THR A 640 -20.31 -13.85 -5.20
CA THR A 640 -20.86 -14.87 -6.12
C THR A 640 -19.98 -15.03 -7.37
N ARG A 641 -19.52 -13.92 -7.98
CA ARG A 641 -18.62 -13.95 -9.13
C ARG A 641 -17.30 -14.64 -8.78
N ARG A 642 -16.76 -14.37 -7.59
CA ARG A 642 -15.53 -15.02 -7.12
C ARG A 642 -15.71 -16.53 -6.90
N ILE A 643 -16.81 -16.95 -6.29
CA ILE A 643 -17.16 -18.37 -6.13
C ILE A 643 -17.19 -19.08 -7.49
N LYS A 644 -17.87 -18.50 -8.48
CA LYS A 644 -17.94 -19.06 -9.83
C LYS A 644 -16.56 -19.19 -10.49
N GLY A 645 -15.68 -18.19 -10.29
CA GLY A 645 -14.30 -18.26 -10.77
C GLY A 645 -13.49 -19.40 -10.16
N MET A 646 -13.68 -19.65 -8.85
CA MET A 646 -13.04 -20.78 -8.16
C MET A 646 -13.60 -22.13 -8.63
N GLU A 647 -14.92 -22.25 -8.77
CA GLU A 647 -15.60 -23.45 -9.29
C GLU A 647 -15.15 -23.76 -10.73
N ALA A 648 -14.96 -22.73 -11.56
CA ALA A 648 -14.45 -22.87 -12.93
C ALA A 648 -13.00 -23.37 -12.98
N TRP A 649 -12.12 -22.88 -12.10
CA TRP A 649 -10.76 -23.40 -11.99
C TRP A 649 -10.74 -24.86 -11.51
N LEU A 650 -11.55 -25.20 -10.49
CA LEU A 650 -11.66 -26.58 -9.98
C LEU A 650 -12.20 -27.58 -11.01
N ALA A 651 -13.01 -27.13 -11.97
CA ALA A 651 -13.51 -27.97 -13.05
C ALA A 651 -12.41 -28.35 -14.06
N ASN A 652 -11.35 -27.55 -14.19
CA ASN A 652 -10.19 -27.83 -15.04
C ASN A 652 -8.89 -27.27 -14.41
N PRO A 653 -8.39 -27.91 -13.33
CA PRO A 653 -7.23 -27.42 -12.61
C PRO A 653 -6.01 -27.37 -13.52
N SER A 654 -5.35 -26.22 -13.55
CA SER A 654 -4.10 -26.03 -14.26
C SER A 654 -3.32 -24.89 -13.62
N LEU A 655 -2.03 -25.13 -13.40
CA LEU A 655 -1.08 -24.10 -12.95
C LEU A 655 -0.01 -23.83 -14.01
N MET A 656 0.34 -22.56 -14.15
CA MET A 656 1.50 -22.13 -14.94
C MET A 656 2.81 -22.57 -14.29
N ALA A 657 3.82 -22.78 -15.12
CA ALA A 657 5.19 -23.07 -14.70
C ALA A 657 6.16 -22.17 -15.48
N ALA A 658 7.25 -21.77 -14.81
CA ALA A 658 8.38 -21.14 -15.48
C ALA A 658 8.91 -22.04 -16.61
N ASP A 659 9.35 -21.43 -17.70
CA ASP A 659 10.06 -22.17 -18.74
C ASP A 659 11.41 -22.68 -18.24
N SER A 660 11.87 -23.80 -18.79
CA SER A 660 13.10 -24.47 -18.33
C SER A 660 14.38 -23.65 -18.56
N ASP A 661 14.34 -22.68 -19.47
CA ASP A 661 15.45 -21.80 -19.82
C ASP A 661 15.19 -20.32 -19.45
N ALA A 662 14.26 -20.07 -18.53
CA ALA A 662 13.96 -18.73 -18.02
C ALA A 662 15.20 -18.08 -17.38
N GLU A 663 15.35 -16.77 -17.59
CA GLU A 663 16.49 -15.99 -17.08
C GLU A 663 16.15 -15.32 -15.74
N TYR A 664 17.10 -15.40 -14.82
CA TYR A 664 17.03 -14.79 -13.49
C TYR A 664 18.30 -13.96 -13.27
N ALA A 665 18.17 -12.83 -12.57
CA ALA A 665 19.33 -12.02 -12.22
C ALA A 665 20.28 -12.78 -11.27
N HIS A 666 19.70 -13.54 -10.34
CA HIS A 666 20.44 -14.41 -9.42
C HIS A 666 19.67 -15.70 -9.17
N ILE A 667 20.41 -16.79 -8.93
CA ILE A 667 19.88 -18.08 -8.49
C ILE A 667 20.55 -18.46 -7.17
N ILE A 668 19.74 -18.70 -6.14
CA ILE A 668 20.16 -19.07 -4.79
C ILE A 668 19.63 -20.47 -4.48
N ASP A 669 20.49 -21.48 -4.63
CA ASP A 669 20.20 -22.83 -4.15
C ASP A 669 20.46 -22.93 -2.64
N ILE A 670 19.47 -23.41 -1.90
CA ILE A 670 19.53 -23.68 -0.45
C ILE A 670 19.30 -25.17 -0.22
N ASP A 671 20.31 -25.85 0.32
CA ASP A 671 20.19 -27.26 0.72
C ASP A 671 19.57 -27.36 2.10
N LEU A 672 18.42 -28.01 2.20
CA LEU A 672 17.73 -28.19 3.48
C LEU A 672 18.55 -29.05 4.46
N ALA A 673 19.47 -29.89 3.97
CA ALA A 673 20.37 -30.65 4.83
C ALA A 673 21.39 -29.78 5.59
N ASP A 674 21.63 -28.55 5.14
CA ASP A 674 22.57 -27.62 5.76
C ASP A 674 21.91 -26.79 6.89
N ILE A 675 20.57 -26.79 6.98
CA ILE A 675 19.82 -26.08 8.02
C ILE A 675 19.56 -27.06 9.18
N LYS A 676 20.42 -27.03 10.20
CA LYS A 676 20.41 -28.01 11.31
C LYS A 676 19.99 -27.44 12.66
N GLU A 677 19.80 -26.14 12.71
CA GLU A 677 19.30 -25.42 13.88
C GLU A 677 18.39 -24.27 13.42
N PRO A 678 17.51 -23.77 14.30
CA PRO A 678 16.66 -22.63 13.98
C PRO A 678 17.47 -21.38 13.59
N ILE A 679 16.86 -20.55 12.75
CA ILE A 679 17.42 -19.27 12.29
C ILE A 679 16.50 -18.16 12.76
N VAL A 680 17.07 -17.10 13.35
CA VAL A 680 16.31 -15.96 13.88
C VAL A 680 16.82 -14.66 13.26
N CYS A 681 15.95 -13.64 13.14
CA CYS A 681 16.43 -12.29 12.84
C CYS A 681 16.68 -11.54 14.16
N CYS A 682 17.89 -10.99 14.29
CA CYS A 682 18.35 -10.27 15.48
C CYS A 682 17.66 -8.91 15.62
N PRO A 683 17.65 -8.33 16.84
CA PRO A 683 16.95 -7.09 17.13
C PRO A 683 17.18 -5.98 16.11
N ASN A 684 16.08 -5.32 15.74
CA ASN A 684 16.09 -4.06 14.99
C ASN A 684 16.45 -4.13 13.51
N ASP A 685 16.69 -5.32 12.95
CA ASP A 685 16.88 -5.51 11.52
C ASP A 685 16.35 -6.88 11.03
N PRO A 686 15.34 -6.91 10.13
CA PRO A 686 14.84 -8.17 9.59
C PRO A 686 15.85 -8.87 8.64
N ASP A 687 16.91 -8.18 8.22
CA ASP A 687 18.01 -8.76 7.44
C ASP A 687 19.06 -9.46 8.31
N ASP A 688 19.20 -9.13 9.61
CA ASP A 688 20.25 -9.67 10.48
C ASP A 688 19.94 -11.10 10.96
N ALA A 689 19.90 -12.03 10.01
CA ALA A 689 19.61 -13.44 10.25
C ALA A 689 20.83 -14.18 10.82
N LYS A 690 20.65 -14.87 11.94
CA LYS A 690 21.69 -15.66 12.63
C LYS A 690 21.17 -17.02 13.06
N LEU A 691 22.08 -17.96 13.23
CA LEU A 691 21.80 -19.27 13.79
C LEU A 691 21.45 -19.14 15.28
N LEU A 692 20.58 -20.01 15.79
CA LEU A 692 20.20 -20.02 17.21
C LEU A 692 21.42 -20.12 18.13
N SER A 693 22.42 -20.94 17.77
CA SER A 693 23.67 -21.10 18.52
C SER A 693 24.45 -19.80 18.74
N GLU A 694 24.28 -18.79 17.87
CA GLU A 694 24.97 -17.51 17.97
C GLU A 694 24.33 -16.55 18.98
N VAL A 695 23.07 -16.80 19.36
CA VAL A 695 22.26 -15.88 20.19
C VAL A 695 21.61 -16.57 21.40
N ALA A 696 21.90 -17.85 21.61
CA ALA A 696 21.37 -18.61 22.74
C ALA A 696 21.71 -17.98 24.09
N GLY A 697 20.79 -18.08 25.06
CA GLY A 697 20.97 -17.60 26.43
C GLY A 697 20.53 -16.15 26.68
N VAL A 698 20.17 -15.39 25.63
CA VAL A 698 19.57 -14.05 25.79
C VAL A 698 18.28 -14.16 26.60
N ALA A 699 18.16 -13.37 27.67
CA ALA A 699 16.96 -13.32 28.51
C ALA A 699 15.78 -12.72 27.73
N ILE A 700 14.60 -13.27 27.95
CA ILE A 700 13.36 -12.87 27.27
C ILE A 700 12.34 -12.40 28.30
N ASP A 701 11.78 -11.21 28.07
CA ASP A 701 10.77 -10.61 28.92
C ASP A 701 9.36 -10.93 28.41
N GLU A 702 9.17 -10.78 27.09
CA GLU A 702 7.87 -10.94 26.44
C GLU A 702 7.94 -11.82 25.20
N VAL A 703 6.83 -12.48 24.87
CA VAL A 703 6.70 -13.31 23.68
C VAL A 703 5.40 -12.98 22.96
N PHE A 704 5.45 -12.86 21.63
CA PHE A 704 4.27 -12.62 20.80
C PHE A 704 4.11 -13.70 19.73
N ILE A 705 2.98 -14.40 19.78
CA ILE A 705 2.56 -15.40 18.79
C ILE A 705 1.25 -14.93 18.16
N GLY A 706 1.33 -14.43 16.93
CA GLY A 706 0.12 -14.09 16.16
C GLY A 706 0.31 -12.95 15.17
N SER A 707 0.41 -13.27 13.89
CA SER A 707 0.41 -12.28 12.81
C SER A 707 -0.15 -12.91 11.52
N CYS A 708 -0.04 -12.22 10.39
CA CYS A 708 -0.32 -12.80 9.08
C CYS A 708 0.58 -14.02 8.75
N MET A 709 1.78 -14.10 9.35
CA MET A 709 2.69 -15.25 9.23
C MET A 709 2.20 -16.50 9.95
N THR A 710 1.14 -16.41 10.76
CA THR A 710 0.67 -17.54 11.57
C THR A 710 -0.64 -18.12 11.03
N ASN A 711 -0.85 -19.41 11.29
CA ASN A 711 -2.02 -20.21 11.00
C ASN A 711 -2.32 -21.06 12.26
N ILE A 712 -3.47 -21.72 12.30
CA ILE A 712 -3.93 -22.47 13.49
C ILE A 712 -2.91 -23.50 14.02
N GLY A 713 -2.10 -24.12 13.14
CA GLY A 713 -1.12 -25.14 13.54
C GLY A 713 -0.05 -24.60 14.49
N HIS A 714 0.40 -23.36 14.26
CA HIS A 714 1.37 -22.66 15.11
C HIS A 714 0.86 -22.46 16.54
N PHE A 715 -0.43 -22.14 16.69
CA PHE A 715 -1.07 -22.04 18.00
C PHE A 715 -1.17 -23.42 18.65
N ARG A 716 -1.58 -24.46 17.92
CA ARG A 716 -1.61 -25.81 18.52
C ARG A 716 -0.23 -26.27 19.00
N ALA A 717 0.82 -25.99 18.23
CA ALA A 717 2.19 -26.36 18.58
C ALA A 717 2.64 -25.67 19.88
N ALA A 718 2.50 -24.35 19.97
CA ALA A 718 2.81 -23.59 21.18
C ALA A 718 1.94 -24.03 22.37
N GLY A 719 0.65 -24.23 22.15
CA GLY A 719 -0.29 -24.70 23.17
C GLY A 719 0.10 -26.05 23.77
N LYS A 720 0.48 -27.04 22.95
CA LYS A 720 0.93 -28.36 23.43
C LYS A 720 2.21 -28.28 24.28
N LEU A 721 3.16 -27.45 23.88
CA LEU A 721 4.38 -27.21 24.68
C LEU A 721 4.03 -26.60 26.05
N ILE A 722 3.17 -25.58 26.06
CA ILE A 722 2.75 -24.87 27.27
C ILE A 722 1.93 -25.77 28.20
N GLU A 723 1.02 -26.57 27.66
CA GLU A 723 0.22 -27.53 28.44
C GLU A 723 1.11 -28.52 29.18
N LYS A 724 2.13 -29.05 28.49
CA LYS A 724 3.06 -30.01 29.09
C LYS A 724 3.96 -29.38 30.14
N PHE A 725 4.30 -28.09 30.00
CA PHE A 725 4.98 -27.34 31.06
C PHE A 725 4.11 -27.20 32.31
N GLY A 726 2.80 -26.98 32.14
CA GLY A 726 1.80 -27.11 33.19
C GLY A 726 1.86 -26.07 34.32
N LYS A 727 2.61 -24.97 34.11
CA LYS A 727 2.77 -23.87 35.06
C LYS A 727 2.52 -22.52 34.38
N THR A 728 2.35 -21.47 35.19
CA THR A 728 2.38 -20.09 34.71
C THR A 728 3.75 -19.78 34.11
N LEU A 729 3.76 -19.09 32.97
CA LEU A 729 4.98 -18.76 32.24
C LEU A 729 5.81 -17.71 32.99
N PRO A 730 7.16 -17.80 32.94
CA PRO A 730 8.04 -16.77 33.47
C PRO A 730 8.03 -15.48 32.62
N THR A 731 7.64 -15.58 31.34
CA THR A 731 7.53 -14.44 30.41
C THR A 731 6.09 -13.96 30.26
N ARG A 732 5.89 -12.73 29.81
CA ARG A 732 4.58 -12.27 29.34
C ARG A 732 4.31 -12.76 27.92
N LEU A 733 3.43 -13.76 27.78
CA LEU A 733 3.03 -14.28 26.47
C LEU A 733 1.77 -13.57 25.96
N TRP A 734 1.83 -13.12 24.71
CA TRP A 734 0.75 -12.55 23.93
C TRP A 734 0.35 -13.51 22.81
N VAL A 735 -0.94 -13.86 22.73
CA VAL A 735 -1.48 -14.79 21.72
C VAL A 735 -2.56 -14.07 20.93
N ALA A 736 -2.40 -13.93 19.61
CA ALA A 736 -3.34 -13.24 18.74
C ALA A 736 -3.70 -14.11 17.51
N PRO A 737 -4.76 -14.92 17.56
CA PRO A 737 -5.20 -15.70 16.41
C PRO A 737 -5.49 -14.80 15.20
N PRO A 738 -5.10 -15.19 13.98
CA PRO A 738 -5.18 -14.29 12.83
C PRO A 738 -6.61 -14.03 12.39
N THR A 739 -7.54 -14.97 12.60
CA THR A 739 -8.97 -14.78 12.30
C THR A 739 -9.88 -15.22 13.44
N LYS A 740 -11.13 -14.77 13.40
CA LYS A 740 -12.16 -15.29 14.31
C LYS A 740 -12.42 -16.79 14.12
N MET A 741 -12.20 -17.33 12.92
CA MET A 741 -12.36 -18.76 12.65
C MET A 741 -11.31 -19.58 13.40
N ASP A 742 -10.05 -19.09 13.41
CA ASP A 742 -8.97 -19.69 14.20
C ASP A 742 -9.27 -19.60 15.69
N ARG A 743 -9.70 -18.43 16.18
CA ARG A 743 -10.15 -18.25 17.57
C ARG A 743 -11.21 -19.28 17.95
N ASP A 744 -12.25 -19.40 17.14
CA ASP A 744 -13.41 -20.24 17.45
C ASP A 744 -13.01 -21.72 17.48
N GLN A 745 -12.19 -22.17 16.53
CA GLN A 745 -11.68 -23.53 16.51
C GLN A 745 -10.72 -23.82 17.70
N LEU A 746 -9.78 -22.92 17.99
CA LEU A 746 -8.89 -23.05 19.15
C LEU A 746 -9.65 -23.05 20.48
N THR A 747 -10.75 -22.30 20.56
CA THR A 747 -11.64 -22.30 21.72
C THR A 747 -12.37 -23.64 21.85
N ALA A 748 -12.94 -24.15 20.76
CA ALA A 748 -13.64 -25.43 20.73
C ALA A 748 -12.73 -26.62 21.10
N GLU A 749 -11.46 -26.55 20.72
CA GLU A 749 -10.43 -27.56 21.04
C GLU A 749 -9.83 -27.40 22.44
N GLY A 750 -10.18 -26.33 23.17
CA GLY A 750 -9.74 -26.12 24.56
C GLY A 750 -8.40 -25.38 24.73
N TYR A 751 -7.74 -24.95 23.65
CA TYR A 751 -6.44 -24.25 23.72
C TYR A 751 -6.51 -22.92 24.48
N TYR A 752 -7.66 -22.23 24.46
CA TYR A 752 -7.86 -21.02 25.28
C TYR A 752 -7.72 -21.28 26.78
N SER A 753 -8.14 -22.45 27.26
CA SER A 753 -7.96 -22.87 28.66
C SER A 753 -6.50 -23.08 29.00
N ILE A 754 -5.74 -23.67 28.07
CA ILE A 754 -4.29 -23.89 28.20
C ILE A 754 -3.57 -22.54 28.36
N TYR A 755 -3.81 -21.61 27.43
CA TYR A 755 -3.21 -20.28 27.46
C TYR A 755 -3.59 -19.48 28.71
N GLY A 756 -4.87 -19.51 29.11
CA GLY A 756 -5.33 -18.82 30.31
C GLY A 756 -4.67 -19.34 31.59
N LYS A 757 -4.55 -20.67 31.76
CA LYS A 757 -3.84 -21.28 32.89
C LYS A 757 -2.35 -20.94 32.93
N ALA A 758 -1.74 -20.78 31.75
CA ALA A 758 -0.35 -20.38 31.60
C ALA A 758 -0.11 -18.88 31.88
N GLY A 759 -1.17 -18.09 32.04
CA GLY A 759 -1.09 -16.64 32.27
C GLY A 759 -0.90 -15.81 30.99
N ALA A 760 -1.16 -16.39 29.82
CA ALA A 760 -1.03 -15.68 28.55
C ALA A 760 -2.15 -14.66 28.36
N ARG A 761 -1.82 -13.54 27.72
CA ARG A 761 -2.78 -12.53 27.26
C ARG A 761 -3.26 -12.88 25.86
N ILE A 762 -4.54 -13.19 25.73
CA ILE A 762 -5.15 -13.52 24.44
C ILE A 762 -5.83 -12.28 23.86
N GLU A 763 -5.34 -11.82 22.72
CA GLU A 763 -5.85 -10.65 21.99
C GLU A 763 -6.99 -11.05 21.05
N THR A 764 -7.84 -10.08 20.71
CA THR A 764 -8.87 -10.27 19.68
C THR A 764 -8.22 -10.49 18.31
N PRO A 765 -8.88 -11.22 17.38
CA PRO A 765 -8.34 -11.42 16.04
C PRO A 765 -7.99 -10.11 15.32
N GLY A 766 -6.75 -10.02 14.84
CA GLY A 766 -6.21 -8.81 14.22
C GLY A 766 -4.69 -8.78 14.28
N CYS A 767 -4.10 -7.67 13.82
CA CYS A 767 -2.65 -7.50 13.73
C CYS A 767 -1.97 -7.35 15.10
N SER A 768 -2.70 -6.88 16.11
CA SER A 768 -2.22 -6.74 17.50
C SER A 768 -0.85 -6.02 17.56
N LEU A 769 0.14 -6.62 18.24
CA LEU A 769 1.47 -6.04 18.44
C LEU A 769 2.30 -5.90 17.15
N CYS A 770 1.95 -6.61 16.06
CA CYS A 770 2.70 -6.59 14.80
C CYS A 770 2.86 -5.17 14.24
N MET A 771 1.86 -4.30 14.45
CA MET A 771 1.92 -2.91 14.00
C MET A 771 2.42 -1.93 15.06
N GLY A 772 2.16 -2.22 16.35
CA GLY A 772 2.50 -1.33 17.47
C GLY A 772 1.74 0.00 17.49
N ASN A 773 0.59 0.08 16.81
CA ASN A 773 -0.22 1.31 16.75
C ASN A 773 -1.25 1.44 17.90
N GLN A 774 -1.56 0.32 18.57
CA GLN A 774 -2.49 0.25 19.70
C GLN A 774 -1.78 -0.33 20.93
N ALA A 775 -1.92 -1.64 21.18
CA ALA A 775 -1.14 -2.33 22.19
C ALA A 775 0.35 -2.35 21.81
N ARG A 776 1.20 -2.22 22.82
CA ARG A 776 2.66 -2.24 22.71
C ARG A 776 3.24 -3.06 23.86
N VAL A 777 4.43 -3.59 23.63
CA VAL A 777 5.24 -4.22 24.68
C VAL A 777 5.78 -3.16 25.64
N GLU A 778 6.27 -3.59 26.80
CA GLU A 778 6.93 -2.72 27.76
C GLU A 778 8.18 -2.08 27.15
N GLU A 779 8.50 -0.87 27.59
CA GLU A 779 9.65 -0.15 27.06
C GLU A 779 10.93 -0.91 27.39
N LYS A 780 11.83 -1.00 26.40
CA LYS A 780 13.13 -1.67 26.53
C LYS A 780 13.06 -3.18 26.83
N SER A 781 11.90 -3.81 26.63
CA SER A 781 11.77 -5.26 26.78
C SER A 781 12.47 -6.02 25.65
N THR A 782 12.92 -7.23 25.94
CA THR A 782 13.44 -8.18 24.96
C THR A 782 12.35 -9.17 24.59
N VAL A 783 12.05 -9.26 23.28
CA VAL A 783 10.86 -9.92 22.77
C VAL A 783 11.20 -11.01 21.78
N LEU A 784 10.57 -12.19 21.90
CA LEU A 784 10.47 -13.15 20.78
C LEU A 784 9.15 -12.94 20.05
N SER A 785 9.19 -12.73 18.74
CA SER A 785 8.01 -12.36 17.96
C SER A 785 7.88 -13.21 16.70
N THR A 786 6.67 -13.71 16.46
CA THR A 786 6.31 -14.32 15.16
C THR A 786 5.75 -13.31 14.16
N SER A 787 5.81 -12.00 14.48
CA SER A 787 5.47 -10.93 13.53
C SER A 787 6.47 -10.85 12.38
N THR A 788 6.23 -9.97 11.41
CA THR A 788 7.09 -9.83 10.22
C THR A 788 8.24 -8.85 10.42
N ARG A 789 8.15 -7.93 11.37
CA ARG A 789 9.07 -6.79 11.50
C ARG A 789 9.52 -6.59 12.93
N ASN A 790 10.82 -6.37 13.07
CA ASN A 790 11.48 -6.05 14.32
C ASN A 790 12.20 -4.69 14.31
N PHE A 791 11.89 -3.79 13.36
CA PHE A 791 12.46 -2.44 13.30
C PHE A 791 12.43 -1.71 14.66
N PRO A 792 13.36 -0.77 14.92
CA PRO A 792 13.38 0.02 16.14
C PRO A 792 12.01 0.60 16.47
N ASN A 793 11.62 0.55 17.75
CA ASN A 793 10.36 1.10 18.25
C ASN A 793 9.08 0.48 17.69
N ARG A 794 9.16 -0.59 16.89
CA ARG A 794 7.98 -1.18 16.24
C ARG A 794 6.99 -1.78 17.23
N LEU A 795 7.41 -2.74 18.06
CA LEU A 795 6.53 -3.38 19.04
C LEU A 795 6.40 -2.53 20.32
N GLY A 796 7.44 -1.77 20.67
CA GLY A 796 7.53 -0.96 21.89
C GLY A 796 8.78 -0.09 21.87
N ASN A 797 8.77 1.01 22.64
CA ASN A 797 9.86 1.97 22.65
C ASN A 797 11.16 1.32 23.17
N GLY A 798 12.24 1.41 22.40
CA GLY A 798 13.55 0.85 22.75
C GLY A 798 13.57 -0.68 22.93
N ALA A 799 12.52 -1.39 22.53
CA ALA A 799 12.44 -2.85 22.65
C ALA A 799 13.41 -3.56 21.70
N ASN A 800 13.98 -4.68 22.14
CA ASN A 800 14.84 -5.54 21.33
C ASN A 800 14.05 -6.77 20.87
N VAL A 801 13.71 -6.85 19.58
CA VAL A 801 12.79 -7.86 19.07
C VAL A 801 13.50 -8.88 18.18
N TYR A 802 13.51 -10.14 18.58
CA TYR A 802 13.93 -11.26 17.74
C TYR A 802 12.74 -11.79 16.94
N LEU A 803 12.93 -12.02 15.65
CA LEU A 803 11.93 -12.72 14.83
C LEU A 803 12.20 -14.22 14.84
N THR A 804 11.21 -15.03 15.22
CA THR A 804 11.35 -16.48 15.41
C THR A 804 10.15 -17.27 14.86
N SER A 805 10.28 -18.60 14.80
CA SER A 805 9.14 -19.52 14.66
C SER A 805 8.24 -19.50 15.89
N ALA A 806 7.01 -20.02 15.75
CA ALA A 806 6.05 -20.09 16.86
C ALA A 806 6.45 -21.14 17.90
N GLU A 807 7.05 -22.24 17.44
CA GLU A 807 7.59 -23.32 18.25
C GLU A 807 8.75 -22.81 19.10
N LEU A 808 9.73 -22.11 18.48
CA LEU A 808 10.85 -21.50 19.21
C LEU A 808 10.37 -20.42 20.18
N ALA A 809 9.40 -19.59 19.78
CA ALA A 809 8.79 -18.61 20.67
C ALA A 809 8.12 -19.28 21.88
N GLY A 810 7.40 -20.38 21.67
CA GLY A 810 6.78 -21.17 22.73
C GLY A 810 7.80 -21.74 23.71
N VAL A 811 8.91 -22.29 23.21
CA VAL A 811 10.03 -22.76 24.05
C VAL A 811 10.66 -21.60 24.82
N GLY A 812 10.91 -20.47 24.16
CA GLY A 812 11.46 -19.28 24.82
C GLY A 812 10.54 -18.71 25.90
N ALA A 813 9.22 -18.76 25.70
CA ALA A 813 8.25 -18.36 26.71
C ALA A 813 8.30 -19.25 27.97
N ILE A 814 8.54 -20.55 27.80
CA ILE A 814 8.66 -21.51 28.90
C ILE A 814 9.97 -21.32 29.67
N LEU A 815 11.07 -21.06 28.96
CA LEU A 815 12.41 -20.99 29.56
C LEU A 815 12.80 -19.58 30.04
N GLY A 816 12.14 -18.53 29.57
CA GLY A 816 12.51 -17.13 29.86
C GLY A 816 13.80 -16.67 29.19
N LYS A 817 14.27 -17.40 28.17
CA LYS A 817 15.49 -17.12 27.42
C LYS A 817 15.40 -17.73 26.01
N LEU A 818 16.23 -17.28 25.08
CA LEU A 818 16.52 -18.04 23.86
C LEU A 818 17.20 -19.38 24.25
N PRO A 819 16.62 -20.54 23.89
CA PRO A 819 17.18 -21.84 24.26
C PRO A 819 18.50 -22.11 23.56
N SER A 820 19.30 -23.04 24.11
CA SER A 820 20.32 -23.71 23.32
C SER A 820 19.68 -24.59 22.24
N VAL A 821 20.45 -24.97 21.22
CA VAL A 821 19.99 -25.91 20.18
C VAL A 821 19.53 -27.22 20.79
N GLU A 822 20.27 -27.74 21.77
CA GLU A 822 19.92 -28.98 22.46
C GLU A 822 18.61 -28.85 23.26
N GLU A 823 18.46 -27.77 24.04
CA GLU A 823 17.21 -27.46 24.76
C GLU A 823 16.04 -27.39 23.78
N TYR A 824 16.19 -26.67 22.66
CA TYR A 824 15.16 -26.55 21.63
C TYR A 824 14.76 -27.91 21.04
N MET A 825 15.74 -28.72 20.61
CA MET A 825 15.46 -30.02 19.98
C MET A 825 14.75 -31.00 20.93
N GLN A 826 15.02 -30.91 22.24
CA GLN A 826 14.29 -31.68 23.25
C GLN A 826 12.81 -31.31 23.32
N TYR A 827 12.45 -30.04 23.10
CA TYR A 827 11.05 -29.61 23.02
C TYR A 827 10.44 -29.91 21.65
N ALA A 828 11.15 -29.65 20.55
CA ALA A 828 10.67 -29.84 19.19
C ALA A 828 10.27 -31.30 18.92
N SER A 829 11.07 -32.27 19.39
CA SER A 829 10.76 -33.72 19.25
C SER A 829 9.43 -34.13 19.88
N GLN A 830 8.91 -33.35 20.83
CA GLN A 830 7.63 -33.61 21.49
C GLN A 830 6.46 -33.18 20.61
N ILE A 831 6.65 -32.15 19.79
CA ILE A 831 5.66 -31.69 18.81
C ILE A 831 5.62 -32.67 17.65
N ASP A 832 6.77 -33.12 17.16
CA ASP A 832 6.91 -34.08 16.05
C ASP A 832 6.10 -35.36 16.30
N ALA A 833 6.09 -35.85 17.54
CA ALA A 833 5.32 -37.04 17.94
C ALA A 833 3.79 -36.90 17.74
N THR A 834 3.28 -35.67 17.64
CA THR A 834 1.84 -35.38 17.41
C THR A 834 1.61 -34.46 16.21
N ALA A 835 2.59 -34.32 15.32
CA ALA A 835 2.59 -33.34 14.23
C ALA A 835 1.35 -33.45 13.32
N ALA A 836 0.90 -34.67 13.00
CA ALA A 836 -0.28 -34.90 12.17
C ALA A 836 -1.58 -34.33 12.77
N ASP A 837 -1.71 -34.29 14.11
CA ASP A 837 -2.82 -33.63 14.78
C ASP A 837 -2.58 -32.12 14.97
N THR A 838 -1.34 -31.72 15.26
CA THR A 838 -0.96 -30.32 15.46
C THR A 838 -1.22 -29.48 14.21
N TYR A 839 -0.72 -29.92 13.06
CA TYR A 839 -0.72 -29.14 11.81
C TYR A 839 -1.90 -29.47 10.90
N ARG A 840 -3.11 -29.56 11.48
CA ARG A 840 -4.38 -29.65 10.73
C ARG A 840 -4.87 -28.25 10.36
N TYR A 841 -4.98 -27.94 9.07
CA TYR A 841 -5.46 -26.63 8.61
C TYR A 841 -6.98 -26.50 8.65
N LEU A 842 -7.49 -25.27 8.54
CA LEU A 842 -8.94 -25.01 8.53
C LEU A 842 -9.54 -25.33 7.16
N ASN A 843 -10.21 -26.47 7.08
CA ASN A 843 -10.96 -26.93 5.91
C ASN A 843 -12.47 -26.74 6.13
N PHE A 844 -13.01 -25.56 5.77
CA PHE A 844 -14.41 -25.21 6.04
C PHE A 844 -15.42 -26.14 5.39
N HIS A 845 -15.06 -26.77 4.27
CA HIS A 845 -15.87 -27.79 3.60
C HIS A 845 -16.00 -29.10 4.39
N GLN A 846 -15.19 -29.28 5.44
CA GLN A 846 -15.23 -30.42 6.37
C GLN A 846 -15.79 -30.03 7.75
N MET A 847 -16.27 -28.78 7.91
CA MET A 847 -16.75 -28.25 9.18
C MET A 847 -18.26 -28.00 9.11
N GLU A 848 -19.05 -28.80 9.84
CA GLU A 848 -20.53 -28.77 9.79
C GLU A 848 -21.14 -27.39 10.08
N SER A 849 -20.52 -26.63 10.98
CA SER A 849 -20.95 -25.27 11.33
C SER A 849 -20.87 -24.27 10.16
N TYR A 850 -20.06 -24.56 9.15
CA TYR A 850 -19.93 -23.77 7.93
C TYR A 850 -20.74 -24.35 6.78
N THR A 851 -20.66 -25.67 6.54
CA THR A 851 -21.39 -26.33 5.44
C THR A 851 -22.90 -26.17 5.59
N SER A 852 -23.45 -26.36 6.80
CA SER A 852 -24.89 -26.22 7.06
C SER A 852 -25.47 -24.81 6.77
N LYS A 853 -24.63 -23.77 6.80
CA LYS A 853 -24.99 -22.41 6.42
C LYS A 853 -24.75 -22.18 4.92
N ALA A 854 -23.63 -22.65 4.39
CA ALA A 854 -23.28 -22.54 2.98
C ALA A 854 -24.29 -23.24 2.05
N ASP A 855 -24.80 -24.41 2.45
CA ASP A 855 -25.78 -25.20 1.66
C ASP A 855 -27.13 -24.50 1.49
N LYS A 856 -27.43 -23.50 2.33
CA LYS A 856 -28.65 -22.70 2.26
C LYS A 856 -28.53 -21.52 1.29
N VAL A 857 -27.34 -21.25 0.77
CA VAL A 857 -27.09 -20.10 -0.11
C VAL A 857 -27.44 -20.46 -1.55
N ILE A 858 -28.41 -19.75 -2.09
CA ILE A 858 -28.76 -19.82 -3.52
C ILE A 858 -27.96 -18.72 -4.23
N LEU A 859 -26.97 -19.12 -5.02
CA LEU A 859 -26.23 -18.18 -5.85
C LEU A 859 -27.17 -17.64 -6.93
N GLN A 860 -27.42 -16.33 -6.93
CA GLN A 860 -28.23 -15.71 -7.95
C GLN A 860 -27.54 -15.89 -9.32
N VAL A 861 -28.28 -16.44 -10.28
CA VAL A 861 -27.88 -16.42 -11.69
C VAL A 861 -28.16 -15.01 -12.18
N GLU A 862 -27.14 -14.29 -12.61
CA GLU A 862 -27.35 -12.97 -13.24
C GLU A 862 -28.20 -13.17 -14.50
N ALA A 863 -29.22 -12.32 -14.66
CA ALA A 863 -30.08 -12.26 -15.83
C ALA A 863 -29.43 -11.48 -16.97
#